data_AF-A0A960R7T4-F1
#
_entry.id   AF-A0A960R7T4-F1
#
_cell.length_a   1.000
_cell.length_b   1.000
_cell.length_c   1.000
_cell.angle_alpha   90.00
_cell.angle_beta   90.00
_cell.angle_gamma   90.00
#
_symmetry.space_group_name_H-M   'P 1'
#
loop_
_entity.id
_entity.type
_entity.pdbx_description
1 polymer ?
#
loop_
_entity_poly.entity_id
_entity_poly.type
_entity_poly.pdbx_seq_one_letter_code
_entity_poly.pdbx_strand_id
1 'polypeptide(L)'
;MMRNLPRIDRHLFFVALLGALLSGSIRSADAQSTPPPSNTSRSDLTIASVEKKIEEIQANQSLADAERAAIVKVLEEAIANLNAAADFDAQTVSLRNDLEKGPAEISQIREELDRRHDGKFPAKTPSPPKDTKEEQVEAVLTAERTRAAEVTQKIRDWDRQLSDLDSLPVTNRERLTEVSRLLSEAEAKSTTQTSKINQSPNEEAAQIDTQATLASLRSEQQMLEQESLSRDLRLDLLEARRDLAQSNLDLARESISELESRTESLMSARISEAEQLLGDQDLEKISHNILVSQLLSETKELALKNQDILSEIGRGETALRGAESELDRVRRDYENIRTQIEIGGLEDSFAQIILELRSDLPEASEFKARNAERRKKISEARLDAYHLSRELDDASTTSDELEKIIASLRVSGIKDEVLERAKSSLTTMLNTRNRLKKDAADGSRKLARQLSEVELVENETLSMADDVRDYLGEKLIWVASSPPMNLASFQDFGSAFAFTFGPKAMRQYREALSNLNFSLWLLFVCVMVALLLPRRRLRHFLAQSALKTRHISSDGIGNTMGALSASVLLSLPLPFALLFLGWAFAADSGGSNAVFAMSKGLMAAILLLFALRLSAFLCRPKGVAEAHFRWSRSLLDACQRSANSLILVYLPPLVLLTAWFNSDNPSLFQGPGRIVFISSMLATSFVLWRLLRLGGGMMTHFESKPSWWFRLRHIWVPLVILIP
;
A
#
# COMPACT_ATOMS: atom_id res chain seq x y z
N MET A 1 31.15 49.81 -35.93
CA MET A 1 31.99 50.62 -35.01
C MET A 1 31.92 49.92 -33.63
N MET A 2 32.43 48.69 -33.46
CA MET A 2 33.83 48.23 -33.41
C MET A 2 34.72 49.08 -32.48
N ARG A 3 34.96 48.57 -31.26
CA ARG A 3 36.27 48.13 -30.72
C ARG A 3 36.08 47.78 -29.24
N ASN A 4 36.05 46.50 -28.89
CA ASN A 4 37.18 45.58 -28.63
C ASN A 4 37.52 45.54 -27.14
N LEU A 5 37.18 44.42 -26.49
CA LEU A 5 38.04 43.74 -25.51
C LEU A 5 37.55 42.29 -25.38
N PRO A 6 38.45 41.28 -25.42
CA PRO A 6 38.08 39.89 -25.56
C PRO A 6 37.91 39.16 -24.21
N ARG A 7 37.20 38.05 -24.36
CA ARG A 7 36.82 37.00 -23.41
C ARG A 7 37.89 35.90 -23.45
N ILE A 8 37.89 34.99 -22.45
CA ILE A 8 38.59 33.68 -22.38
C ILE A 8 40.03 33.82 -21.79
N ASP A 9 40.48 33.24 -20.67
CA ASP A 9 40.17 31.98 -19.96
C ASP A 9 40.15 32.17 -18.43
N ARG A 10 39.16 31.60 -17.74
CA ARG A 10 39.04 31.59 -16.26
C ARG A 10 39.31 30.20 -15.66
N HIS A 11 40.18 29.41 -16.29
CA HIS A 11 40.49 28.03 -15.87
C HIS A 11 41.88 27.81 -15.25
N LEU A 12 42.64 28.83 -14.87
CA LEU A 12 44.05 28.61 -14.50
C LEU A 12 44.58 29.35 -13.27
N PHE A 13 43.72 29.79 -12.33
CA PHE A 13 44.23 30.46 -11.11
C PHE A 13 43.48 30.18 -9.81
N PHE A 14 42.72 29.08 -9.73
CA PHE A 14 42.10 28.61 -8.47
C PHE A 14 42.42 27.14 -8.20
N VAL A 15 43.68 26.75 -8.45
CA VAL A 15 44.23 25.41 -8.09
C VAL A 15 45.37 25.51 -7.06
N ALA A 16 45.78 26.72 -6.65
CA ALA A 16 46.94 26.90 -5.77
C ALA A 16 46.63 27.28 -4.31
N LEU A 17 45.37 27.22 -3.86
CA LEU A 17 45.01 27.55 -2.48
C LEU A 17 44.01 26.59 -1.82
N LEU A 18 44.03 25.32 -2.24
CA LEU A 18 43.33 24.22 -1.55
C LEU A 18 44.22 22.95 -1.48
N GLY A 19 45.53 23.14 -1.36
CA GLY A 19 46.54 22.06 -1.30
C GLY A 19 47.25 21.94 0.06
N ALA A 20 46.71 22.53 1.13
CA ALA A 20 47.38 22.60 2.44
C ALA A 20 46.56 22.07 3.62
N LEU A 21 45.43 21.38 3.40
CA LEU A 21 44.63 20.76 4.46
C LEU A 21 44.22 19.30 4.21
N LEU A 22 44.83 18.65 3.21
CA LEU A 22 44.69 17.21 2.95
C LEU A 22 46.10 16.60 2.81
N SER A 23 46.78 16.51 3.94
CA SER A 23 47.96 15.65 4.12
C SER A 23 47.81 14.87 5.40
N GLY A 24 46.63 14.25 5.56
CA GLY A 24 46.44 13.15 6.49
C GLY A 24 47.29 11.99 5.99
N SER A 25 48.36 11.72 6.71
CA SER A 25 49.36 10.73 6.35
C SER A 25 48.72 9.34 6.23
N ILE A 26 48.57 8.85 5.01
CA ILE A 26 48.60 7.41 4.75
C ILE A 26 50.03 6.98 5.05
N ARG A 27 50.29 6.59 6.30
CA ARG A 27 51.40 5.71 6.60
C ARG A 27 50.96 4.33 6.16
N SER A 28 51.49 3.89 5.03
CA SER A 28 51.75 2.49 4.77
C SER A 28 52.45 1.92 6.00
N ALA A 29 51.75 1.08 6.75
CA ALA A 29 52.35 0.22 7.75
C ALA A 29 53.16 -0.82 6.99
N ASP A 30 54.44 -0.54 6.80
CA ASP A 30 55.43 -1.58 6.61
C ASP A 30 55.21 -2.65 7.68
N ALA A 31 55.25 -3.90 7.25
CA ALA A 31 55.27 -5.08 8.08
C ALA A 31 56.53 -5.07 8.97
N GLN A 32 56.52 -4.25 10.02
CA GLN A 32 57.28 -4.52 11.22
C GLN A 32 56.49 -5.52 12.03
N SER A 33 56.97 -6.76 12.00
CA SER A 33 56.71 -7.78 13.00
C SER A 33 56.80 -7.14 14.39
N THR A 34 55.68 -6.69 14.91
CA THR A 34 55.52 -6.37 16.31
C THR A 34 55.77 -7.66 17.08
N PRO A 35 56.72 -7.68 18.03
CA PRO A 35 56.87 -8.82 18.91
C PRO A 35 55.53 -9.02 19.65
N PRO A 36 55.19 -10.27 20.03
CA PRO A 36 53.93 -10.56 20.70
C PRO A 36 53.78 -9.62 21.89
N PRO A 37 52.55 -9.17 22.24
CA PRO A 37 52.36 -8.29 23.38
C PRO A 37 53.01 -8.98 24.58
N SER A 38 54.04 -8.32 25.11
CA SER A 38 54.74 -8.76 26.30
C SER A 38 53.71 -8.86 27.42
N ASN A 39 53.41 -10.11 27.79
CA ASN A 39 52.67 -10.50 28.98
C ASN A 39 53.25 -9.80 30.22
N THR A 40 52.69 -8.65 30.54
CA THR A 40 52.99 -7.82 31.71
C THR A 40 51.71 -7.02 31.92
N SER A 41 50.68 -7.46 32.64
CA SER A 41 50.63 -8.24 33.88
C SER A 41 49.35 -9.09 33.91
N ARG A 42 49.40 -10.33 33.42
CA ARG A 42 48.40 -11.38 33.71
C ARG A 42 49.10 -12.43 34.57
N SER A 43 49.21 -12.16 35.86
CA SER A 43 49.65 -13.14 36.84
C SER A 43 48.62 -13.17 37.97
N ASP A 44 47.90 -14.28 38.03
CA ASP A 44 47.44 -14.98 39.24
C ASP A 44 45.98 -14.86 39.72
N LEU A 45 45.06 -14.21 39.00
CA LEU A 45 43.62 -14.27 39.34
C LEU A 45 42.88 -15.25 38.41
N THR A 46 42.74 -16.49 38.84
CA THR A 46 41.92 -17.53 38.19
C THR A 46 40.68 -17.84 39.03
N ILE A 47 39.60 -18.34 38.42
CA ILE A 47 38.39 -18.77 39.14
C ILE A 47 38.78 -19.73 40.29
N ALA A 48 39.65 -20.70 40.00
CA ALA A 48 40.17 -21.65 40.99
C ALA A 48 40.93 -20.99 42.16
N SER A 49 41.64 -19.88 41.94
CA SER A 49 42.29 -19.13 43.03
C SER A 49 41.32 -18.33 43.89
N VAL A 50 40.20 -17.85 43.32
CA VAL A 50 39.16 -17.14 44.07
C VAL A 50 38.30 -18.12 44.87
N GLU A 51 37.97 -19.29 44.30
CA GLU A 51 37.29 -20.39 45.02
C GLU A 51 38.09 -20.86 46.23
N LYS A 52 39.41 -21.07 46.06
CA LYS A 52 40.29 -21.42 47.18
C LYS A 52 40.32 -20.34 48.27
N LYS A 53 40.24 -19.06 47.89
CA LYS A 53 40.17 -17.92 48.83
C LYS A 53 38.84 -17.88 49.60
N ILE A 54 37.74 -18.27 48.96
CA ILE A 54 36.43 -18.45 49.62
C ILE A 54 36.52 -19.54 50.69
N GLU A 55 37.14 -20.68 50.39
CA GLU A 55 37.36 -21.76 51.36
C GLU A 55 38.21 -21.30 52.56
N GLU A 56 39.28 -20.53 52.31
CA GLU A 56 40.14 -19.96 53.35
C GLU A 56 39.40 -18.97 54.27
N ILE A 57 38.54 -18.10 53.71
CA ILE A 57 37.72 -17.14 54.48
C ILE A 57 36.63 -17.85 55.30
N GLN A 58 36.02 -18.90 54.75
CA GLN A 58 35.02 -19.70 55.45
C GLN A 58 35.63 -20.50 56.61
N ALA A 59 36.87 -20.99 56.46
CA ALA A 59 37.60 -21.71 57.49
C ALA A 59 38.13 -20.81 58.63
N ASN A 60 38.21 -19.49 58.41
CA ASN A 60 38.78 -18.56 59.39
C ASN A 60 37.80 -18.22 60.53
N GLN A 61 38.03 -18.74 61.74
CA GLN A 61 37.17 -18.51 62.91
C GLN A 61 37.41 -17.16 63.63
N SER A 62 38.41 -16.37 63.21
CA SER A 62 38.71 -15.09 63.84
C SER A 62 37.82 -13.93 63.38
N LEU A 63 36.96 -14.15 62.37
CA LEU A 63 36.04 -13.16 61.79
C LEU A 63 34.60 -13.42 62.25
N ALA A 64 33.83 -12.36 62.46
CA ALA A 64 32.40 -12.49 62.80
C ALA A 64 31.61 -13.11 61.63
N ASP A 65 30.56 -13.88 61.92
CA ASP A 65 29.73 -14.57 60.90
C ASP A 65 29.21 -13.62 59.82
N ALA A 66 28.78 -12.41 60.21
CA ALA A 66 28.30 -11.39 59.29
C ALA A 66 29.40 -10.83 58.38
N GLU A 67 30.65 -10.75 58.86
CA GLU A 67 31.80 -10.25 58.10
C GLU A 67 32.31 -11.30 57.10
N ARG A 68 32.29 -12.58 57.49
CA ARG A 68 32.58 -13.70 56.57
C ARG A 68 31.57 -13.78 55.43
N ALA A 69 30.28 -13.67 55.74
CA ALA A 69 29.23 -13.70 54.73
C ALA A 69 29.35 -12.53 53.74
N ALA A 70 29.71 -11.33 54.21
CA ALA A 70 29.92 -10.16 53.35
C ALA A 70 31.13 -10.34 52.41
N ILE A 71 32.25 -10.87 52.91
CA ILE A 71 33.46 -11.12 52.11
C ILE A 71 33.20 -12.21 51.05
N VAL A 72 32.54 -13.32 51.42
CA VAL A 72 32.20 -14.39 50.48
C VAL A 72 31.34 -13.86 49.34
N LYS A 73 30.34 -13.02 49.63
CA LYS A 73 29.49 -12.42 48.60
C LYS A 73 30.29 -11.60 47.57
N VAL A 74 31.25 -10.80 48.02
CA VAL A 74 32.13 -10.01 47.14
C VAL A 74 33.01 -10.93 46.27
N LEU A 75 33.48 -12.04 46.81
CA LEU A 75 34.25 -13.03 46.05
C LEU A 75 33.38 -13.82 45.05
N GLU A 76 32.12 -14.08 45.36
CA GLU A 76 31.14 -14.65 44.41
C GLU A 76 30.84 -13.70 43.25
N GLU A 77 30.68 -12.40 43.52
CA GLU A 77 30.56 -11.35 42.49
C GLU A 77 31.82 -11.30 41.60
N ALA A 78 33.02 -11.45 42.19
CA ALA A 78 34.26 -11.55 41.45
C ALA A 78 34.31 -12.78 40.51
N ILE A 79 33.82 -13.94 40.95
CA ILE A 79 33.71 -15.15 40.10
C ILE A 79 32.75 -14.90 38.93
N ALA A 80 31.61 -14.26 39.17
CA ALA A 80 30.65 -13.91 38.10
C ALA A 80 31.30 -13.01 37.03
N ASN A 81 32.06 -12.00 37.45
CA ASN A 81 32.82 -11.13 36.54
C ASN A 81 33.90 -11.89 35.76
N LEU A 82 34.60 -12.85 36.38
CA LEU A 82 35.58 -13.69 35.68
C LEU A 82 34.93 -14.63 34.65
N ASN A 83 33.74 -15.16 34.93
CA ASN A 83 32.97 -15.95 33.97
C ASN A 83 32.53 -15.10 32.78
N ALA A 84 32.01 -13.89 33.03
CA ALA A 84 31.66 -12.96 31.96
C ALA A 84 32.88 -12.60 31.08
N ALA A 85 34.05 -12.40 31.69
CA ALA A 85 35.31 -12.19 30.97
C ALA A 85 35.64 -13.36 30.03
N ALA A 86 35.50 -14.60 30.51
CA ALA A 86 35.76 -15.80 29.71
C ALA A 86 34.77 -15.94 28.53
N ASP A 87 33.50 -15.61 28.74
CA ASP A 87 32.48 -15.61 27.68
C ASP A 87 32.80 -14.57 26.59
N PHE A 88 33.21 -13.35 26.98
CA PHE A 88 33.61 -12.31 26.04
C PHE A 88 34.89 -12.67 25.27
N ASP A 89 35.87 -13.28 25.94
CA ASP A 89 37.08 -13.79 25.29
C ASP A 89 36.73 -14.90 24.27
N ALA A 90 35.81 -15.80 24.60
CA ALA A 90 35.35 -16.86 23.70
C ALA A 90 34.63 -16.29 22.46
N GLN A 91 33.76 -15.30 22.64
CA GLN A 91 33.11 -14.60 21.53
C GLN A 91 34.12 -13.89 20.64
N THR A 92 35.11 -13.22 21.23
CA THR A 92 36.21 -12.56 20.50
C THR A 92 36.97 -13.55 19.63
N VAL A 93 37.25 -14.75 20.13
CA VAL A 93 37.90 -15.82 19.36
C VAL A 93 37.02 -16.31 18.21
N SER A 94 35.71 -16.48 18.44
CA SER A 94 34.76 -16.84 17.38
C SER A 94 34.76 -15.81 16.25
N LEU A 95 34.68 -14.51 16.60
CA LEU A 95 34.67 -13.41 15.63
C LEU A 95 35.97 -13.33 14.82
N ARG A 96 37.11 -13.66 15.44
CA ARG A 96 38.40 -13.77 14.71
C ARG A 96 38.43 -14.95 13.75
N ASN A 97 37.88 -16.10 14.16
CA ASN A 97 37.78 -17.26 13.27
C ASN A 97 36.89 -16.97 12.05
N ASP A 98 35.80 -16.22 12.25
CA ASP A 98 34.92 -15.79 11.16
C ASP A 98 35.65 -14.82 10.21
N LEU A 99 36.52 -13.94 10.73
CA LEU A 99 37.40 -13.08 9.93
C LEU A 99 38.40 -13.86 9.07
N GLU A 100 38.94 -14.97 9.58
CA GLU A 100 39.90 -15.79 8.83
C GLU A 100 39.23 -16.65 7.76
N LYS A 101 38.05 -17.23 8.06
CA LYS A 101 37.36 -18.18 7.17
C LYS A 101 36.36 -17.53 6.22
N GLY A 102 35.77 -16.41 6.60
CA GLY A 102 34.71 -15.72 5.86
C GLY A 102 35.08 -15.39 4.41
N PRO A 103 36.27 -14.83 4.09
CA PRO A 103 36.62 -14.47 2.72
C PRO A 103 36.68 -15.68 1.76
N ALA A 104 37.11 -16.84 2.26
CA ALA A 104 37.14 -18.08 1.49
C ALA A 104 35.72 -18.57 1.18
N GLU A 105 34.82 -18.51 2.16
CA GLU A 105 33.40 -18.88 1.97
C GLU A 105 32.70 -17.93 1.00
N ILE A 106 32.88 -16.61 1.15
CA ILE A 106 32.34 -15.60 0.24
C ILE A 106 32.81 -15.86 -1.20
N SER A 107 34.09 -16.15 -1.39
CA SER A 107 34.64 -16.42 -2.72
C SER A 107 34.03 -17.69 -3.34
N GLN A 108 33.84 -18.75 -2.55
CA GLN A 108 33.18 -19.97 -3.03
C GLN A 108 31.72 -19.73 -3.42
N ILE A 109 30.98 -18.95 -2.63
CA ILE A 109 29.58 -18.60 -2.92
C ILE A 109 29.49 -17.76 -4.20
N ARG A 110 30.35 -16.73 -4.33
CA ARG A 110 30.38 -15.89 -5.53
C ARG A 110 30.75 -16.70 -6.77
N GLU A 111 31.72 -17.61 -6.68
CA GLU A 111 32.08 -18.48 -7.79
C GLU A 111 30.92 -19.43 -8.18
N GLU A 112 30.16 -19.94 -7.21
CA GLU A 112 28.96 -20.73 -7.49
C GLU A 112 27.87 -19.90 -8.20
N LEU A 113 27.62 -18.68 -7.73
CA LEU A 113 26.67 -17.76 -8.36
C LEU A 113 27.08 -17.40 -9.79
N ASP A 114 28.37 -17.10 -10.03
CA ASP A 114 28.90 -16.80 -11.36
C ASP A 114 28.78 -18.01 -12.30
N ARG A 115 29.08 -19.22 -11.83
CA ARG A 115 28.90 -20.45 -12.62
C ARG A 115 27.43 -20.71 -13.01
N ARG A 116 26.48 -20.29 -12.16
CA ARG A 116 25.03 -20.39 -12.47
C ARG A 116 24.63 -19.35 -13.50
N HIS A 117 25.08 -18.11 -13.36
CA HIS A 117 24.83 -17.04 -14.32
C HIS A 117 25.42 -17.36 -15.71
N ASP A 118 26.60 -17.98 -15.75
CA ASP A 118 27.27 -18.45 -16.98
C ASP A 118 26.59 -19.67 -17.63
N GLY A 119 25.55 -20.24 -17.01
CA GLY A 119 24.85 -21.43 -17.51
C GLY A 119 25.65 -22.74 -17.44
N LYS A 120 26.74 -22.79 -16.65
CA LYS A 120 27.62 -23.96 -16.52
C LYS A 120 27.14 -25.00 -15.50
N PHE A 121 26.30 -24.59 -14.54
CA PHE A 121 25.53 -25.53 -13.71
C PHE A 121 24.27 -25.96 -14.47
N PRO A 122 23.80 -27.23 -14.39
CA PRO A 122 22.53 -27.59 -14.98
C PRO A 122 21.43 -26.76 -14.30
N ALA A 123 20.97 -25.72 -15.01
CA ALA A 123 19.90 -24.81 -14.58
C ALA A 123 18.56 -25.53 -14.34
N LYS A 124 18.46 -26.80 -14.72
CA LYS A 124 17.28 -27.63 -14.47
C LYS A 124 17.58 -28.60 -13.35
N THR A 125 16.86 -28.48 -12.25
CA THR A 125 16.54 -29.64 -11.42
C THR A 125 16.07 -30.76 -12.35
N PRO A 126 16.52 -32.01 -12.17
CA PRO A 126 16.12 -33.11 -13.04
C PRO A 126 14.60 -33.28 -12.96
N SER A 127 13.91 -32.72 -13.97
CA SER A 127 12.47 -32.86 -14.15
C SER A 127 12.19 -34.36 -14.30
N PRO A 128 11.21 -34.91 -13.56
CA PRO A 128 10.93 -36.34 -13.62
C PRO A 128 10.65 -36.77 -15.06
N PRO A 129 11.15 -37.94 -15.53
CA PRO A 129 10.95 -38.42 -16.90
C PRO A 129 9.50 -38.27 -17.39
N LYS A 130 9.29 -38.08 -18.70
CA LYS A 130 7.93 -37.92 -19.27
C LYS A 130 6.99 -39.10 -18.95
N ASP A 131 7.54 -40.28 -18.67
CA ASP A 131 6.81 -41.51 -18.31
C ASP A 131 6.56 -41.71 -16.81
N THR A 132 6.85 -40.70 -15.98
CA THR A 132 6.64 -40.74 -14.53
C THR A 132 5.14 -40.82 -14.21
N LYS A 133 4.74 -41.72 -13.29
CA LYS A 133 3.33 -41.87 -12.87
C LYS A 133 2.79 -40.57 -12.28
N GLU A 134 1.52 -40.26 -12.54
CA GLU A 134 0.89 -39.00 -12.15
C GLU A 134 1.01 -38.70 -10.64
N GLU A 135 0.83 -39.71 -9.78
CA GLU A 135 0.99 -39.59 -8.32
C GLU A 135 2.41 -39.17 -7.91
N GLN A 136 3.42 -39.54 -8.68
CA GLN A 136 4.81 -39.15 -8.44
C GLN A 136 5.06 -37.69 -8.85
N VAL A 137 4.35 -37.17 -9.87
CA VAL A 137 4.44 -35.76 -10.27
C VAL A 137 3.89 -34.84 -9.17
N GLU A 138 2.72 -35.19 -8.61
CA GLU A 138 2.13 -34.45 -7.48
C GLU A 138 3.00 -34.51 -6.21
N ALA A 139 3.60 -35.66 -5.92
CA ALA A 139 4.51 -35.82 -4.78
C ALA A 139 5.77 -34.96 -4.92
N VAL A 140 6.38 -34.95 -6.11
CA VAL A 140 7.56 -34.11 -6.41
C VAL A 140 7.20 -32.62 -6.33
N LEU A 141 6.05 -32.21 -6.88
CA LEU A 141 5.58 -30.82 -6.78
C LEU A 141 5.38 -30.39 -5.32
N THR A 142 4.86 -31.29 -4.47
CA THR A 142 4.70 -31.01 -3.04
C THR A 142 6.05 -30.89 -2.33
N ALA A 143 7.01 -31.76 -2.65
CA ALA A 143 8.35 -31.70 -2.09
C ALA A 143 9.08 -30.40 -2.48
N GLU A 144 9.01 -29.98 -3.74
CA GLU A 144 9.63 -28.72 -4.20
C GLU A 144 8.97 -27.48 -3.57
N ARG A 145 7.65 -27.50 -3.35
CA ARG A 145 6.97 -26.42 -2.61
C ARG A 145 7.44 -26.32 -1.16
N THR A 146 7.62 -27.45 -0.48
CA THR A 146 8.16 -27.48 0.89
C THR A 146 9.59 -26.93 0.90
N ARG A 147 10.43 -27.34 -0.05
CA ARG A 147 11.80 -26.82 -0.19
C ARG A 147 11.83 -25.31 -0.41
N ALA A 148 10.97 -24.79 -1.28
CA ALA A 148 10.85 -23.35 -1.51
C ALA A 148 10.44 -22.58 -0.24
N ALA A 149 9.52 -23.15 0.56
CA ALA A 149 9.13 -22.55 1.85
C ALA A 149 10.28 -22.53 2.87
N GLU A 150 11.06 -23.62 2.96
CA GLU A 150 12.24 -23.69 3.83
C GLU A 150 13.31 -22.67 3.43
N VAL A 151 13.60 -22.52 2.14
CA VAL A 151 14.56 -21.53 1.64
C VAL A 151 14.07 -20.10 1.91
N THR A 152 12.77 -19.85 1.72
CA THR A 152 12.15 -18.56 2.04
C THR A 152 12.28 -18.20 3.52
N GLN A 153 12.13 -19.19 4.42
CA GLN A 153 12.35 -18.98 5.85
C GLN A 153 13.81 -18.60 6.15
N LYS A 154 14.77 -19.29 5.54
CA LYS A 154 16.20 -18.96 5.70
C LYS A 154 16.53 -17.55 5.24
N ILE A 155 15.97 -17.11 4.10
CA ILE A 155 16.13 -15.74 3.60
C ILE A 155 15.66 -14.73 4.64
N ARG A 156 14.46 -14.94 5.22
CA ARG A 156 13.93 -14.07 6.29
C ARG A 156 14.82 -14.04 7.53
N ASP A 157 15.40 -15.18 7.91
CA ASP A 157 16.29 -15.25 9.06
C ASP A 157 17.62 -14.53 8.79
N TRP A 158 18.15 -14.58 7.58
CA TRP A 158 19.31 -13.77 7.19
C TRP A 158 18.99 -12.27 7.07
N ASP A 159 17.84 -11.89 6.53
CA ASP A 159 17.41 -10.49 6.46
C ASP A 159 17.28 -9.87 7.87
N ARG A 160 16.78 -10.64 8.84
CA ARG A 160 16.77 -10.22 10.26
C ARG A 160 18.18 -10.01 10.79
N GLN A 161 19.09 -10.96 10.55
CA GLN A 161 20.48 -10.83 10.99
C GLN A 161 21.22 -9.66 10.34
N LEU A 162 20.92 -9.36 9.07
CA LEU A 162 21.41 -8.18 8.37
C LEU A 162 20.91 -6.89 9.03
N SER A 163 19.61 -6.81 9.35
CA SER A 163 19.04 -5.66 10.07
C SER A 163 19.64 -5.48 11.46
N ASP A 164 19.87 -6.58 12.20
CA ASP A 164 20.49 -6.53 13.52
C ASP A 164 21.93 -6.00 13.41
N LEU A 165 22.70 -6.47 12.43
CA LEU A 165 24.07 -5.99 12.15
C LEU A 165 24.13 -4.53 11.71
N ASP A 166 23.11 -4.04 11.01
CA ASP A 166 23.05 -2.65 10.56
C ASP A 166 22.80 -1.69 11.74
N SER A 167 22.06 -2.13 12.76
CA SER A 167 21.83 -1.38 14.00
C SER A 167 23.00 -1.44 15.00
N LEU A 168 23.85 -2.46 14.89
CA LEU A 168 24.95 -2.77 15.79
C LEU A 168 25.97 -1.62 16.01
N PRO A 169 26.32 -0.76 15.03
CA PRO A 169 27.27 0.34 15.24
C PRO A 169 26.80 1.36 16.27
N VAL A 170 25.49 1.63 16.32
CA VAL A 170 24.91 2.58 17.28
C VAL A 170 24.98 1.96 18.68
N THR A 171 24.53 0.70 18.81
CA THR A 171 24.54 -0.05 20.07
C THR A 171 25.96 -0.24 20.61
N ASN A 172 26.92 -0.64 19.77
CA ASN A 172 28.31 -0.84 20.20
C ASN A 172 28.97 0.49 20.57
N ARG A 173 28.64 1.60 19.91
CA ARG A 173 29.15 2.93 20.29
C ARG A 173 28.67 3.34 21.67
N GLU A 174 27.38 3.18 21.96
CA GLU A 174 26.82 3.47 23.29
C GLU A 174 27.45 2.58 24.36
N ARG A 175 27.54 1.27 24.10
CA ARG A 175 28.15 0.33 25.05
C ARG A 175 29.64 0.59 25.28
N LEU A 176 30.41 0.88 24.23
CA LEU A 176 31.83 1.24 24.35
C LEU A 176 32.03 2.51 25.18
N THR A 177 31.17 3.52 25.05
CA THR A 177 31.25 4.72 25.90
C THR A 177 30.99 4.42 27.37
N GLU A 178 30.02 3.54 27.66
CA GLU A 178 29.71 3.12 29.03
C GLU A 178 30.80 2.23 29.63
N VAL A 179 31.29 1.23 28.87
CA VAL A 179 32.40 0.37 29.30
C VAL A 179 33.65 1.21 29.57
N SER A 180 33.97 2.19 28.72
CA SER A 180 35.12 3.09 28.93
C SER A 180 34.99 3.92 30.23
N ARG A 181 33.78 4.37 30.56
CA ARG A 181 33.49 5.08 31.81
C ARG A 181 33.68 4.17 33.02
N LEU A 182 33.07 2.98 32.99
CA LEU A 182 33.18 1.99 34.08
C LEU A 182 34.62 1.53 34.29
N LEU A 183 35.38 1.35 33.20
CA LEU A 183 36.78 0.95 33.25
C LEU A 183 37.63 2.04 33.91
N SER A 184 37.41 3.31 33.56
CA SER A 184 38.08 4.45 34.21
C SER A 184 37.77 4.54 35.72
N GLU A 185 36.52 4.28 36.11
CA GLU A 185 36.11 4.26 37.52
C GLU A 185 36.72 3.09 38.29
N ALA A 186 36.77 1.91 37.69
CA ALA A 186 37.39 0.71 38.28
C ALA A 186 38.92 0.86 38.39
N GLU A 187 39.59 1.48 37.41
CA GLU A 187 41.03 1.77 37.47
C GLU A 187 41.39 2.80 38.55
N ALA A 188 40.56 3.84 38.72
CA ALA A 188 40.72 4.81 39.80
C ALA A 188 40.55 4.16 41.19
N LYS A 189 39.56 3.25 41.34
CA LYS A 189 39.36 2.45 42.56
C LYS A 189 40.55 1.53 42.84
N SER A 190 41.05 0.83 41.81
CA SER A 190 42.21 -0.06 41.92
C SER A 190 43.46 0.70 42.36
N THR A 191 43.76 1.85 41.75
CA THR A 191 44.92 2.70 42.11
C THR A 191 44.89 3.18 43.56
N THR A 192 43.68 3.49 44.05
CA THR A 192 43.45 3.92 45.44
C THR A 192 43.64 2.75 46.44
N GLN A 193 43.25 1.53 46.06
CA GLN A 193 43.37 0.33 46.89
C GLN A 193 44.83 -0.17 47.01
N THR A 194 45.63 -0.06 45.95
CA THR A 194 47.03 -0.52 45.92
C THR A 194 47.96 0.33 46.81
N SER A 195 47.55 1.55 47.17
CA SER A 195 48.35 2.46 48.01
C SER A 195 48.28 2.19 49.52
N LYS A 196 47.47 1.23 49.99
CA LYS A 196 47.32 0.91 51.41
C LYS A 196 48.29 -0.19 51.86
N ILE A 197 49.13 0.09 52.86
CA ILE A 197 50.27 -0.75 53.29
C ILE A 197 49.88 -1.89 54.27
N ASN A 198 48.66 -1.90 54.84
CA ASN A 198 48.15 -2.99 55.68
C ASN A 198 46.74 -3.39 55.20
N GLN A 199 46.61 -4.54 54.53
CA GLN A 199 45.34 -4.99 53.96
C GLN A 199 44.57 -5.88 54.94
N SER A 200 43.36 -5.45 55.32
CA SER A 200 42.40 -6.34 55.97
C SER A 200 41.87 -7.40 54.98
N PRO A 201 41.37 -8.57 55.44
CA PRO A 201 40.77 -9.59 54.56
C PRO A 201 39.63 -9.05 53.68
N ASN A 202 38.92 -8.02 54.17
CA ASN A 202 37.87 -7.32 53.43
C ASN A 202 38.44 -6.41 52.32
N GLU A 203 39.58 -5.76 52.56
CA GLU A 203 40.28 -4.98 51.52
C GLU A 203 40.91 -5.86 50.46
N GLU A 204 41.41 -7.06 50.82
CA GLU A 204 41.92 -8.04 49.86
C GLU A 204 40.80 -8.58 48.96
N ALA A 205 39.63 -8.90 49.52
CA ALA A 205 38.46 -9.31 48.74
C ALA A 205 37.95 -8.20 47.80
N ALA A 206 37.92 -6.95 48.26
CA ALA A 206 37.57 -5.80 47.43
C ALA A 206 38.57 -5.56 46.28
N GLN A 207 39.86 -5.86 46.48
CA GLN A 207 40.87 -5.82 45.43
C GLN A 207 40.65 -6.92 44.38
N ILE A 208 40.33 -8.14 44.82
CA ILE A 208 40.02 -9.27 43.94
C ILE A 208 38.81 -8.96 43.06
N ASP A 209 37.73 -8.43 43.63
CA ASP A 209 36.54 -8.02 42.88
C ASP A 209 36.83 -6.88 41.89
N THR A 210 37.61 -5.88 42.30
CA THR A 210 38.01 -4.78 41.41
C THR A 210 38.86 -5.28 40.24
N GLN A 211 39.76 -6.24 40.47
CA GLN A 211 40.55 -6.88 39.41
C GLN A 211 39.70 -7.74 38.49
N ALA A 212 38.74 -8.51 39.03
CA ALA A 212 37.80 -9.30 38.24
C ALA A 212 36.90 -8.42 37.36
N THR A 213 36.39 -7.32 37.92
CA THR A 213 35.60 -6.31 37.19
C THR A 213 36.42 -5.70 36.05
N LEU A 214 37.69 -5.34 36.29
CA LEU A 214 38.58 -4.84 35.24
C LEU A 214 38.85 -5.87 34.14
N ALA A 215 39.01 -7.15 34.50
CA ALA A 215 39.17 -8.22 33.52
C ALA A 215 37.92 -8.39 32.65
N SER A 216 36.72 -8.38 33.25
CA SER A 216 35.44 -8.43 32.53
C SER A 216 35.28 -7.27 31.57
N LEU A 217 35.44 -6.03 32.04
CA LEU A 217 35.24 -4.83 31.22
C LEU A 217 36.25 -4.73 30.07
N ARG A 218 37.51 -5.15 30.29
CA ARG A 218 38.52 -5.19 29.21
C ARG A 218 38.19 -6.25 28.17
N SER A 219 37.73 -7.42 28.59
CA SER A 219 37.34 -8.50 27.67
C SER A 219 36.08 -8.10 26.88
N GLU A 220 35.12 -7.42 27.52
CA GLU A 220 33.95 -6.83 26.87
C GLU A 220 34.35 -5.77 25.83
N GLN A 221 35.28 -4.86 26.18
CA GLN A 221 35.79 -3.86 25.24
C GLN A 221 36.44 -4.51 24.02
N GLN A 222 37.30 -5.53 24.23
CA GLN A 222 37.95 -6.25 23.14
C GLN A 222 36.96 -6.96 22.24
N MET A 223 35.91 -7.56 22.82
CA MET A 223 34.83 -8.19 22.08
C MET A 223 34.08 -7.17 21.21
N LEU A 224 33.67 -6.03 21.77
CA LEU A 224 32.94 -4.97 21.05
C LEU A 224 33.78 -4.35 19.91
N GLU A 225 35.08 -4.14 20.15
CA GLU A 225 36.03 -3.69 19.13
C GLU A 225 36.15 -4.73 18.02
N GLN A 226 36.30 -6.02 18.37
CA GLN A 226 36.37 -7.11 17.40
C GLN A 226 35.08 -7.27 16.59
N GLU A 227 33.92 -7.08 17.23
CA GLU A 227 32.61 -7.06 16.54
C GLU A 227 32.58 -5.96 15.49
N SER A 228 33.00 -4.74 15.85
CA SER A 228 33.03 -3.60 14.92
C SER A 228 33.96 -3.86 13.72
N LEU A 229 35.11 -4.50 13.94
CA LEU A 229 36.06 -4.87 12.89
C LEU A 229 35.53 -5.98 11.98
N SER A 230 34.84 -6.97 12.55
CA SER A 230 34.28 -8.10 11.80
C SER A 230 32.99 -7.77 11.03
N ARG A 231 32.38 -6.61 11.30
CA ARG A 231 31.05 -6.24 10.79
C ARG A 231 30.96 -6.31 9.28
N ASP A 232 31.84 -5.61 8.57
CA ASP A 232 31.76 -5.48 7.11
C ASP A 232 31.89 -6.85 6.42
N LEU A 233 32.78 -7.71 6.93
CA LEU A 233 32.88 -9.08 6.43
C LEU A 233 31.64 -9.92 6.73
N ARG A 234 31.05 -9.77 7.92
CA ARG A 234 29.82 -10.49 8.31
C ARG A 234 28.63 -10.05 7.46
N LEU A 235 28.55 -8.76 7.13
CA LEU A 235 27.58 -8.22 6.17
C LEU A 235 27.77 -8.88 4.81
N ASP A 236 28.98 -8.83 4.24
CA ASP A 236 29.30 -9.45 2.94
C ASP A 236 28.98 -10.95 2.90
N LEU A 237 29.27 -11.68 3.99
CA LEU A 237 29.01 -13.11 4.09
C LEU A 237 27.51 -13.43 4.13
N LEU A 238 26.74 -12.66 4.92
CA LEU A 238 25.29 -12.84 5.00
C LEU A 238 24.59 -12.43 3.71
N GLU A 239 25.02 -11.35 3.08
CA GLU A 239 24.56 -10.95 1.74
C GLU A 239 24.83 -12.06 0.72
N ALA A 240 26.05 -12.60 0.67
CA ALA A 240 26.39 -13.69 -0.23
C ALA A 240 25.52 -14.95 0.02
N ARG A 241 25.29 -15.33 1.29
CA ARG A 241 24.42 -16.46 1.65
C ARG A 241 22.96 -16.21 1.27
N ARG A 242 22.46 -14.98 1.48
CA ARG A 242 21.11 -14.56 1.07
C ARG A 242 20.97 -14.66 -0.45
N ASP A 243 21.93 -14.17 -1.21
CA ASP A 243 21.92 -14.19 -2.67
C ASP A 243 21.97 -15.61 -3.23
N LEU A 244 22.79 -16.49 -2.65
CA LEU A 244 22.80 -17.92 -3.00
C LEU A 244 21.44 -18.58 -2.75
N ALA A 245 20.81 -18.27 -1.63
CA ALA A 245 19.50 -18.80 -1.31
C ALA A 245 18.39 -18.22 -2.19
N GLN A 246 18.47 -16.94 -2.54
CA GLN A 246 17.57 -16.32 -3.51
C GLN A 246 17.67 -17.05 -4.86
N SER A 247 18.89 -17.31 -5.34
CA SER A 247 19.12 -18.11 -6.54
C SER A 247 18.53 -19.53 -6.42
N ASN A 248 18.67 -20.20 -5.27
CA ASN A 248 18.06 -21.51 -5.04
C ASN A 248 16.53 -21.46 -5.03
N LEU A 249 15.94 -20.38 -4.51
CA LEU A 249 14.49 -20.16 -4.51
C LEU A 249 13.97 -19.96 -5.94
N ASP A 250 14.68 -19.20 -6.77
CA ASP A 250 14.30 -18.96 -8.15
C ASP A 250 14.34 -20.25 -8.98
N LEU A 251 15.36 -21.09 -8.79
CA LEU A 251 15.41 -22.43 -9.40
C LEU A 251 14.25 -23.33 -8.94
N ALA A 252 13.92 -23.30 -7.63
CA ALA A 252 12.79 -24.06 -7.11
C ALA A 252 11.47 -23.57 -7.74
N ARG A 253 11.28 -22.26 -7.88
CA ARG A 253 10.10 -21.64 -8.53
C ARG A 253 9.97 -22.04 -10.00
N GLU A 254 11.08 -22.03 -10.75
CA GLU A 254 11.08 -22.48 -12.14
C GLU A 254 10.67 -23.96 -12.24
N SER A 255 11.20 -24.81 -11.36
CA SER A 255 10.83 -26.22 -11.32
C SER A 255 9.35 -26.45 -10.95
N ILE A 256 8.82 -25.66 -10.01
CA ILE A 256 7.40 -25.66 -9.64
C ILE A 256 6.55 -25.26 -10.84
N SER A 257 6.93 -24.22 -11.58
CA SER A 257 6.21 -23.77 -12.79
C SER A 257 6.19 -24.85 -13.87
N GLU A 258 7.32 -25.53 -14.13
CA GLU A 258 7.37 -26.63 -15.12
C GLU A 258 6.46 -27.80 -14.70
N LEU A 259 6.48 -28.17 -13.41
CA LEU A 259 5.63 -29.23 -12.86
C LEU A 259 4.14 -28.84 -12.88
N GLU A 260 3.81 -27.58 -12.60
CA GLU A 260 2.45 -27.08 -12.67
C GLU A 260 1.89 -27.10 -14.10
N SER A 261 2.67 -26.64 -15.08
CA SER A 261 2.30 -26.73 -16.50
C SER A 261 2.04 -28.19 -16.91
N ARG A 262 2.85 -29.13 -16.40
CA ARG A 262 2.62 -30.56 -16.61
C ARG A 262 1.31 -31.03 -15.98
N THR A 263 0.99 -30.63 -14.75
CA THR A 263 -0.29 -31.00 -14.12
C THR A 263 -1.50 -30.47 -14.89
N GLU A 264 -1.41 -29.25 -15.44
CA GLU A 264 -2.46 -28.67 -16.29
C GLU A 264 -2.61 -29.44 -17.61
N SER A 265 -1.51 -29.87 -18.21
CA SER A 265 -1.56 -30.71 -19.41
C SER A 265 -2.22 -32.08 -19.14
N LEU A 266 -1.97 -32.68 -17.99
CA LEU A 266 -2.62 -33.94 -17.58
C LEU A 266 -4.12 -33.74 -17.35
N MET A 267 -4.51 -32.65 -16.69
CA MET A 267 -5.93 -32.30 -16.52
C MET A 267 -6.61 -32.12 -17.88
N SER A 268 -5.97 -31.44 -18.83
CA SER A 268 -6.51 -31.27 -20.20
C SER A 268 -6.68 -32.60 -20.94
N ALA A 269 -5.74 -33.54 -20.78
CA ALA A 269 -5.85 -34.88 -21.37
C ALA A 269 -7.02 -35.68 -20.79
N ARG A 270 -7.29 -35.55 -19.48
CA ARG A 270 -8.44 -36.20 -18.81
C ARG A 270 -9.78 -35.63 -19.24
N ILE A 271 -9.86 -34.32 -19.48
CA ILE A 271 -11.06 -33.70 -20.07
C ILE A 271 -11.31 -34.31 -21.46
N SER A 272 -10.28 -34.44 -22.29
CA SER A 272 -10.40 -35.05 -23.63
C SER A 272 -10.78 -36.55 -23.57
N GLU A 273 -10.22 -37.30 -22.62
CA GLU A 273 -10.60 -38.70 -22.36
C GLU A 273 -12.09 -38.80 -21.98
N ALA A 274 -12.57 -37.91 -21.10
CA ALA A 274 -13.98 -37.87 -20.71
C ALA A 274 -14.90 -37.55 -21.90
N GLU A 275 -14.54 -36.60 -22.76
CA GLU A 275 -15.29 -36.29 -23.98
C GLU A 275 -15.35 -37.49 -24.94
N GLN A 276 -14.24 -38.22 -25.09
CA GLN A 276 -14.20 -39.43 -25.91
C GLN A 276 -15.10 -40.53 -25.35
N LEU A 277 -15.07 -40.74 -24.02
CA LEU A 277 -15.92 -41.73 -23.36
C LEU A 277 -17.41 -41.36 -23.42
N LEU A 278 -17.75 -40.06 -23.34
CA LEU A 278 -19.13 -39.59 -23.52
C LEU A 278 -19.67 -39.86 -24.94
N GLY A 279 -18.79 -40.03 -25.93
CA GLY A 279 -19.13 -40.42 -27.31
C GLY A 279 -19.07 -41.92 -27.59
N ASP A 280 -18.82 -42.78 -26.58
CA ASP A 280 -18.74 -44.23 -26.76
C ASP A 280 -20.13 -44.84 -27.06
N GLN A 281 -20.24 -45.53 -28.21
CA GLN A 281 -21.47 -46.18 -28.66
C GLN A 281 -21.95 -47.29 -27.72
N ASP A 282 -21.04 -47.95 -27.01
CA ASP A 282 -21.44 -49.00 -26.06
C ASP A 282 -22.03 -48.40 -24.78
N LEU A 283 -21.61 -47.19 -24.36
CA LEU A 283 -22.24 -46.43 -23.27
C LEU A 283 -23.57 -45.79 -23.70
N GLU A 284 -23.70 -45.35 -24.95
CA GLU A 284 -24.94 -44.79 -25.49
C GLU A 284 -26.10 -45.80 -25.42
N LYS A 285 -25.84 -47.08 -25.72
CA LYS A 285 -26.85 -48.16 -25.68
C LYS A 285 -27.46 -48.39 -24.29
N ILE A 286 -26.72 -48.07 -23.23
CA ILE A 286 -27.11 -48.28 -21.82
C ILE A 286 -27.43 -46.99 -21.08
N SER A 287 -27.34 -45.84 -21.75
CA SER A 287 -27.68 -44.51 -21.22
C SER A 287 -29.13 -44.35 -20.74
N HIS A 288 -30.03 -45.26 -21.13
CA HIS A 288 -31.44 -45.27 -20.71
C HIS A 288 -31.61 -45.66 -19.24
N ASN A 289 -30.61 -46.30 -18.63
CA ASN A 289 -30.61 -46.60 -17.21
C ASN A 289 -30.28 -45.33 -16.39
N ILE A 290 -31.05 -45.11 -15.31
CA ILE A 290 -30.96 -43.90 -14.49
C ILE A 290 -29.54 -43.70 -13.92
N LEU A 291 -28.91 -44.74 -13.38
CA LEU A 291 -27.58 -44.63 -12.77
C LEU A 291 -26.50 -44.31 -13.81
N VAL A 292 -26.60 -44.89 -15.01
CA VAL A 292 -25.68 -44.60 -16.12
C VAL A 292 -25.89 -43.17 -16.63
N SER A 293 -27.14 -42.73 -16.78
CA SER A 293 -27.46 -41.37 -17.21
C SER A 293 -26.94 -40.31 -16.23
N GLN A 294 -27.03 -40.58 -14.93
CA GLN A 294 -26.51 -39.71 -13.88
C GLN A 294 -24.98 -39.65 -13.94
N LEU A 295 -24.30 -40.80 -14.05
CA LEU A 295 -22.85 -40.86 -14.20
C LEU A 295 -22.35 -40.07 -15.41
N LEU A 296 -23.01 -40.21 -16.57
CA LEU A 296 -22.67 -39.48 -17.79
C LEU A 296 -22.88 -37.96 -17.61
N SER A 297 -23.99 -37.55 -16.99
CA SER A 297 -24.28 -36.14 -16.73
C SER A 297 -23.27 -35.52 -15.76
N GLU A 298 -22.97 -36.19 -14.65
CA GLU A 298 -21.98 -35.73 -13.65
C GLU A 298 -20.58 -35.62 -14.27
N THR A 299 -20.18 -36.61 -15.07
CA THR A 299 -18.85 -36.59 -15.72
C THR A 299 -18.75 -35.44 -16.72
N LYS A 300 -19.82 -35.18 -17.49
CA LYS A 300 -19.87 -34.04 -18.40
C LYS A 300 -19.80 -32.71 -17.67
N GLU A 301 -20.52 -32.56 -16.56
CA GLU A 301 -20.49 -31.35 -15.74
C GLU A 301 -19.10 -31.12 -15.14
N LEU A 302 -18.45 -32.17 -14.63
CA LEU A 302 -17.08 -32.10 -14.12
C LEU A 302 -16.06 -31.76 -15.21
N ALA A 303 -16.23 -32.27 -16.43
CA ALA A 303 -15.36 -31.93 -17.56
C ALA A 303 -15.45 -30.44 -17.91
N LEU A 304 -16.68 -29.90 -18.01
CA LEU A 304 -16.92 -28.47 -18.24
C LEU A 304 -16.38 -27.61 -17.09
N LYS A 305 -16.57 -28.05 -15.84
CA LYS A 305 -16.06 -27.35 -14.66
C LYS A 305 -14.54 -27.29 -14.64
N ASN A 306 -13.85 -28.39 -14.94
CA ASN A 306 -12.39 -28.40 -15.04
C ASN A 306 -11.88 -27.51 -16.17
N GLN A 307 -12.59 -27.45 -17.30
CA GLN A 307 -12.25 -26.54 -18.39
C GLN A 307 -12.36 -25.06 -17.96
N ASP A 308 -13.41 -24.70 -17.23
CA ASP A 308 -13.58 -23.34 -16.68
C ASP A 308 -12.50 -23.01 -15.65
N ILE A 309 -12.20 -23.95 -14.74
CA ILE A 309 -11.11 -23.82 -13.76
C ILE A 309 -9.76 -23.56 -14.45
N LEU A 310 -9.41 -24.32 -15.50
CA LEU A 310 -8.16 -24.10 -16.26
C LEU A 310 -8.13 -22.70 -16.90
N SER A 311 -9.26 -22.24 -17.47
CA SER A 311 -9.37 -20.89 -18.03
C SER A 311 -9.19 -19.82 -16.95
N GLU A 312 -9.84 -19.97 -15.80
CA GLU A 312 -9.71 -19.01 -14.68
C GLU A 312 -8.29 -19.03 -14.07
N ILE A 313 -7.63 -20.18 -13.99
CA ILE A 313 -6.21 -20.28 -13.58
C ILE A 313 -5.33 -19.48 -14.54
N GLY A 314 -5.50 -19.66 -15.86
CA GLY A 314 -4.75 -18.89 -16.86
C GLY A 314 -5.00 -17.38 -16.76
N ARG A 315 -6.25 -16.96 -16.54
CA ARG A 315 -6.59 -15.54 -16.29
C ARG A 315 -5.95 -15.04 -14.99
N GLY A 316 -6.00 -15.84 -13.92
CA GLY A 316 -5.39 -15.52 -12.63
C GLY A 316 -3.89 -15.31 -12.73
N GLU A 317 -3.19 -16.15 -13.51
CA GLU A 317 -1.75 -16.01 -13.74
C GLU A 317 -1.41 -14.73 -14.54
N THR A 318 -2.18 -14.40 -15.58
CA THR A 318 -1.99 -13.14 -16.29
C THR A 318 -2.26 -11.92 -15.41
N ALA A 319 -3.24 -12.01 -14.51
CA ALA A 319 -3.55 -10.95 -13.55
C ALA A 319 -2.44 -10.80 -12.51
N LEU A 320 -1.86 -11.90 -12.03
CA LEU A 320 -0.73 -11.88 -11.10
C LEU A 320 0.49 -11.21 -11.72
N ARG A 321 0.89 -11.64 -12.93
CA ARG A 321 2.00 -11.01 -13.66
C ARG A 321 1.76 -9.52 -13.91
N GLY A 322 0.52 -9.13 -14.20
CA GLY A 322 0.13 -7.73 -14.33
C GLY A 322 0.28 -6.94 -13.02
N ALA A 323 -0.15 -7.52 -11.89
CA ALA A 323 -0.04 -6.91 -10.57
C ALA A 323 1.42 -6.78 -10.11
N GLU A 324 2.24 -7.82 -10.30
CA GLU A 324 3.68 -7.80 -9.99
C GLU A 324 4.40 -6.74 -10.83
N SER A 325 4.11 -6.66 -12.13
CA SER A 325 4.71 -5.65 -13.00
C SER A 325 4.35 -4.22 -12.59
N GLU A 326 3.16 -3.98 -12.03
CA GLU A 326 2.80 -2.67 -11.49
C GLU A 326 3.51 -2.39 -10.16
N LEU A 327 3.58 -3.37 -9.25
CA LEU A 327 4.35 -3.23 -8.02
C LEU A 327 5.82 -2.87 -8.30
N ASP A 328 6.45 -3.56 -9.26
CA ASP A 328 7.83 -3.30 -9.68
C ASP A 328 8.00 -1.94 -10.37
N ARG A 329 6.98 -1.48 -11.09
CA ARG A 329 6.97 -0.13 -11.67
C ARG A 329 6.96 0.92 -10.55
N VAL A 330 6.02 0.83 -9.62
CA VAL A 330 5.90 1.76 -8.49
C VAL A 330 7.17 1.75 -7.63
N ARG A 331 7.74 0.57 -7.36
CA ARG A 331 9.00 0.46 -6.59
C ARG A 331 10.17 1.16 -7.30
N ARG A 332 10.37 0.91 -8.60
CA ARG A 332 11.45 1.55 -9.37
C ARG A 332 11.26 3.06 -9.46
N ASP A 333 10.05 3.52 -9.71
CA ASP A 333 9.75 4.95 -9.80
C ASP A 333 10.02 5.65 -8.46
N TYR A 334 9.71 4.99 -7.34
CA TYR A 334 10.05 5.47 -6.00
C TYR A 334 11.56 5.56 -5.74
N GLU A 335 12.31 4.48 -6.02
CA GLU A 335 13.77 4.45 -5.81
C GLU A 335 14.50 5.50 -6.65
N ASN A 336 14.08 5.67 -7.91
CA ASN A 336 14.62 6.69 -8.80
C ASN A 336 14.41 8.09 -8.24
N ILE A 337 13.18 8.41 -7.80
CA ILE A 337 12.86 9.72 -7.21
C ILE A 337 13.62 9.96 -5.92
N ARG A 338 13.68 8.96 -5.03
CA ARG A 338 14.41 9.08 -3.77
C ARG A 338 15.87 9.44 -4.03
N THR A 339 16.51 8.70 -4.94
CA THR A 339 17.90 8.94 -5.34
C THR A 339 18.09 10.34 -5.94
N GLN A 340 17.16 10.80 -6.78
CA GLN A 340 17.26 12.11 -7.43
C GLN A 340 17.04 13.28 -6.45
N ILE A 341 16.11 13.14 -5.49
CA ILE A 341 15.91 14.13 -4.42
C ILE A 341 17.14 14.22 -3.52
N GLU A 342 17.77 13.07 -3.21
CA GLU A 342 18.99 13.01 -2.38
C GLU A 342 20.22 13.64 -3.08
N ILE A 343 20.33 13.52 -4.42
CA ILE A 343 21.50 14.02 -5.18
C ILE A 343 21.40 15.52 -5.54
N GLY A 344 20.24 16.00 -5.97
CA GLY A 344 20.13 17.29 -6.67
C GLY A 344 19.30 18.38 -5.99
N GLY A 345 18.49 18.03 -4.99
CA GLY A 345 17.41 18.93 -4.54
C GLY A 345 16.34 19.15 -5.61
N LEU A 346 15.19 19.70 -5.22
CA LEU A 346 14.03 19.88 -6.08
C LEU A 346 14.22 21.09 -7.03
N GLU A 347 14.75 20.88 -8.23
CA GLU A 347 14.67 21.87 -9.33
C GLU A 347 13.24 21.98 -9.90
N ASP A 348 12.87 23.14 -10.45
CA ASP A 348 11.51 23.46 -10.95
C ASP A 348 11.01 22.52 -12.06
N SER A 349 11.90 21.93 -12.87
CA SER A 349 11.53 20.93 -13.88
C SER A 349 11.22 19.55 -13.26
N PHE A 350 11.85 19.25 -12.13
CA PHE A 350 11.70 18.00 -11.39
C PHE A 350 10.36 17.93 -10.66
N ALA A 351 9.89 19.09 -10.19
CA ALA A 351 8.58 19.27 -9.59
C ALA A 351 7.43 18.72 -10.44
N GLN A 352 7.48 18.94 -11.76
CA GLN A 352 6.42 18.55 -12.67
C GLN A 352 6.35 17.03 -12.82
N ILE A 353 7.50 16.37 -12.95
CA ILE A 353 7.62 14.91 -13.05
C ILE A 353 7.11 14.26 -11.76
N ILE A 354 7.47 14.81 -10.60
CA ILE A 354 7.01 14.30 -9.31
C ILE A 354 5.48 14.46 -9.14
N LEU A 355 4.92 15.58 -9.58
CA LEU A 355 3.47 15.81 -9.53
C LEU A 355 2.70 14.90 -10.48
N GLU A 356 3.25 14.65 -11.68
CA GLU A 356 2.71 13.71 -12.67
C GLU A 356 2.75 12.27 -12.15
N LEU A 357 3.88 11.85 -11.56
CA LEU A 357 3.94 10.53 -10.93
C LEU A 357 2.95 10.41 -9.78
N ARG A 358 2.80 11.44 -8.94
CA ARG A 358 1.82 11.42 -7.84
C ARG A 358 0.38 11.23 -8.34
N SER A 359 0.04 11.82 -9.50
CA SER A 359 -1.28 11.61 -10.11
C SER A 359 -1.44 10.23 -10.75
N ASP A 360 -0.34 9.63 -11.22
CA ASP A 360 -0.34 8.30 -11.83
C ASP A 360 -0.32 7.16 -10.79
N LEU A 361 -0.07 7.45 -9.51
CA LEU A 361 -0.08 6.45 -8.45
C LEU A 361 -1.46 5.81 -8.27
N PRO A 362 -1.55 4.47 -8.15
CA PRO A 362 -2.83 3.79 -8.05
C PRO A 362 -3.65 4.24 -6.82
N GLU A 363 -4.97 4.35 -6.97
CA GLU A 363 -5.88 4.73 -5.89
C GLU A 363 -6.63 3.53 -5.29
N ALA A 364 -6.83 3.54 -3.98
CA ALA A 364 -7.61 2.51 -3.28
C ALA A 364 -9.05 2.36 -3.79
N SER A 365 -9.60 3.38 -4.46
CA SER A 365 -10.94 3.35 -5.05
C SER A 365 -11.06 2.32 -6.20
N GLU A 366 -10.01 2.17 -7.02
CA GLU A 366 -9.97 1.28 -8.18
C GLU A 366 -9.86 -0.20 -7.80
N PHE A 367 -9.17 -0.49 -6.70
CA PHE A 367 -8.99 -1.87 -6.22
C PHE A 367 -10.14 -2.35 -5.35
N LYS A 368 -10.86 -1.46 -4.66
CA LYS A 368 -11.96 -1.86 -3.75
C LYS A 368 -13.04 -2.70 -4.44
N ALA A 369 -13.47 -2.30 -5.64
CA ALA A 369 -14.49 -3.04 -6.38
C ALA A 369 -13.95 -4.40 -6.88
N ARG A 370 -12.75 -4.41 -7.47
CA ARG A 370 -12.08 -5.62 -7.97
C ARG A 370 -11.79 -6.63 -6.85
N ASN A 371 -11.31 -6.16 -5.70
CA ASN A 371 -11.03 -6.99 -4.53
C ASN A 371 -12.31 -7.57 -3.92
N ALA A 372 -13.42 -6.82 -3.88
CA ALA A 372 -14.69 -7.34 -3.40
C ALA A 372 -15.20 -8.51 -4.27
N GLU A 373 -15.12 -8.38 -5.59
CA GLU A 373 -15.47 -9.45 -6.52
C GLU A 373 -14.51 -10.64 -6.38
N ARG A 374 -13.20 -10.39 -6.30
CA ARG A 374 -12.19 -11.44 -6.14
C ARG A 374 -12.37 -12.24 -4.85
N ARG A 375 -12.69 -11.58 -3.73
CA ARG A 375 -12.99 -12.26 -2.44
C ARG A 375 -14.18 -13.21 -2.54
N LYS A 376 -15.21 -12.83 -3.31
CA LYS A 376 -16.36 -13.71 -3.59
C LYS A 376 -15.92 -14.95 -4.36
N LYS A 377 -15.14 -14.78 -5.45
CA LYS A 377 -14.58 -15.90 -6.22
C LYS A 377 -13.67 -16.81 -5.37
N ILE A 378 -12.82 -16.24 -4.51
CA ILE A 378 -11.97 -17.01 -3.59
C ILE A 378 -12.82 -17.87 -2.65
N SER A 379 -13.88 -17.29 -2.08
CA SER A 379 -14.79 -18.02 -1.20
C SER A 379 -15.53 -19.14 -1.93
N GLU A 380 -16.01 -18.88 -3.14
CA GLU A 380 -16.70 -19.86 -3.99
C GLU A 380 -15.75 -21.02 -4.36
N ALA A 381 -14.53 -20.72 -4.82
CA ALA A 381 -13.53 -21.74 -5.15
C ALA A 381 -13.14 -22.59 -3.93
N ARG A 382 -13.01 -21.99 -2.74
CA ARG A 382 -12.72 -22.75 -1.51
C ARG A 382 -13.88 -23.67 -1.11
N LEU A 383 -15.11 -23.19 -1.24
CA LEU A 383 -16.31 -23.97 -0.93
C LEU A 383 -16.47 -25.15 -1.90
N ASP A 384 -16.26 -24.91 -3.19
CA ASP A 384 -16.28 -25.95 -4.21
C ASP A 384 -15.22 -27.03 -3.95
N ALA A 385 -14.00 -26.63 -3.64
CA ALA A 385 -12.93 -27.57 -3.28
C ALA A 385 -13.28 -28.41 -2.05
N TYR A 386 -13.94 -27.81 -1.06
CA TYR A 386 -14.38 -28.52 0.14
C TYR A 386 -15.47 -29.56 -0.18
N HIS A 387 -16.49 -29.18 -0.95
CA HIS A 387 -17.57 -30.10 -1.35
C HIS A 387 -17.04 -31.28 -2.18
N LEU A 388 -16.21 -31.00 -3.19
CA LEU A 388 -15.64 -32.04 -4.05
C LEU A 388 -14.72 -33.00 -3.28
N SER A 389 -13.93 -32.48 -2.33
CA SER A 389 -13.09 -33.31 -1.46
C SER A 389 -13.93 -34.21 -0.55
N ARG A 390 -15.00 -33.66 0.04
CA ARG A 390 -15.91 -34.44 0.88
C ARG A 390 -16.60 -35.56 0.10
N GLU A 391 -17.05 -35.27 -1.12
CA GLU A 391 -17.63 -36.28 -1.98
C GLU A 391 -16.64 -37.38 -2.41
N LEU A 392 -15.34 -37.06 -2.50
CA LEU A 392 -14.29 -38.06 -2.73
C LEU A 392 -14.07 -38.95 -1.49
N ASP A 393 -14.08 -38.35 -0.30
CA ASP A 393 -13.90 -39.06 0.97
C ASP A 393 -15.11 -39.97 1.29
N ASP A 394 -16.32 -39.51 0.96
CA ASP A 394 -17.59 -40.24 1.18
C ASP A 394 -17.87 -41.28 0.06
N ALA A 395 -17.10 -41.29 -1.04
CA ALA A 395 -17.33 -42.19 -2.17
C ALA A 395 -16.99 -43.67 -1.84
N SER A 396 -17.89 -44.58 -2.20
CA SER A 396 -17.60 -46.02 -2.16
C SER A 396 -16.52 -46.41 -3.16
N THR A 397 -15.84 -47.54 -2.94
CA THR A 397 -14.85 -48.08 -3.88
C THR A 397 -15.44 -48.15 -5.30
N THR A 398 -14.66 -47.79 -6.33
CA THR A 398 -15.10 -47.87 -7.74
C THR A 398 -15.72 -49.23 -8.08
N SER A 399 -15.20 -50.32 -7.48
CA SER A 399 -15.73 -51.67 -7.64
C SER A 399 -17.16 -51.82 -7.11
N ASP A 400 -17.47 -51.26 -5.95
CA ASP A 400 -18.79 -51.37 -5.30
C ASP A 400 -19.85 -50.58 -6.08
N GLU A 401 -19.47 -49.43 -6.61
CA GLU A 401 -20.34 -48.59 -7.44
C GLU A 401 -20.60 -49.23 -8.81
N LEU A 402 -19.55 -49.80 -9.41
CA LEU A 402 -19.65 -50.59 -10.64
C LEU A 402 -20.59 -51.78 -10.48
N GLU A 403 -20.48 -52.54 -9.38
CA GLU A 403 -21.39 -53.66 -9.09
C GLU A 403 -22.85 -53.23 -8.98
N LYS A 404 -23.13 -52.09 -8.33
CA LYS A 404 -24.49 -51.53 -8.24
C LYS A 404 -25.05 -51.16 -9.61
N ILE A 405 -24.23 -50.51 -10.45
CA ILE A 405 -24.62 -50.15 -11.82
C ILE A 405 -24.89 -51.41 -12.64
N ILE A 406 -23.98 -52.39 -12.63
CA ILE A 406 -24.16 -53.68 -13.32
C ILE A 406 -25.43 -54.40 -12.85
N ALA A 407 -25.69 -54.45 -11.54
CA ALA A 407 -26.89 -55.06 -10.99
C ALA A 407 -28.17 -54.37 -11.49
N SER A 408 -28.18 -53.04 -11.56
CA SER A 408 -29.30 -52.28 -12.11
C SER A 408 -29.53 -52.54 -13.60
N LEU A 409 -28.46 -52.70 -14.38
CA LEU A 409 -28.52 -52.94 -15.83
C LEU A 409 -29.07 -54.34 -16.14
N ARG A 410 -28.75 -55.33 -15.29
CA ARG A 410 -29.35 -56.67 -15.34
C ARG A 410 -30.86 -56.63 -15.10
N VAL A 411 -31.32 -55.83 -14.13
CA VAL A 411 -32.75 -55.65 -13.85
C VAL A 411 -33.48 -54.95 -15.00
N SER A 412 -32.81 -54.07 -15.75
CA SER A 412 -33.36 -53.43 -16.96
C SER A 412 -33.43 -54.34 -18.20
N GLY A 413 -33.00 -55.61 -18.11
CA GLY A 413 -33.14 -56.58 -19.20
C GLY A 413 -32.10 -56.49 -20.32
N ILE A 414 -30.94 -55.89 -20.04
CA ILE A 414 -29.84 -55.78 -21.02
C ILE A 414 -29.11 -57.12 -21.16
N LYS A 415 -28.73 -57.48 -22.40
CA LYS A 415 -28.02 -58.74 -22.71
C LYS A 415 -26.62 -58.78 -22.09
N ASP A 416 -26.21 -59.95 -21.59
CA ASP A 416 -24.90 -60.15 -20.95
C ASP A 416 -23.70 -59.83 -21.87
N GLU A 417 -23.82 -60.04 -23.19
CA GLU A 417 -22.77 -59.68 -24.17
C GLU A 417 -22.51 -58.16 -24.28
N VAL A 418 -23.54 -57.34 -24.05
CA VAL A 418 -23.42 -55.87 -24.02
C VAL A 418 -22.88 -55.43 -22.67
N LEU A 419 -23.28 -56.12 -21.60
CA LEU A 419 -22.83 -55.87 -20.24
C LEU A 419 -21.31 -56.07 -20.11
N GLU A 420 -20.74 -57.19 -20.57
CA GLU A 420 -19.29 -57.43 -20.47
C GLU A 420 -18.43 -56.41 -21.23
N ARG A 421 -18.90 -55.95 -22.40
CA ARG A 421 -18.19 -54.89 -23.14
C ARG A 421 -18.29 -53.54 -22.42
N ALA A 422 -19.50 -53.20 -21.97
CA ALA A 422 -19.75 -51.98 -21.21
C ALA A 422 -19.03 -51.91 -19.86
N LYS A 423 -18.75 -53.04 -19.21
CA LYS A 423 -18.03 -53.05 -17.92
C LYS A 423 -16.68 -52.35 -18.01
N SER A 424 -15.93 -52.59 -19.09
CA SER A 424 -14.63 -51.94 -19.30
C SER A 424 -14.79 -50.42 -19.43
N SER A 425 -15.68 -49.95 -20.32
CA SER A 425 -15.99 -48.52 -20.49
C SER A 425 -16.54 -47.87 -19.23
N LEU A 426 -17.42 -48.54 -18.47
CA LEU A 426 -17.98 -48.06 -17.20
C LEU A 426 -16.91 -47.94 -16.11
N THR A 427 -15.97 -48.89 -16.04
CA THR A 427 -14.85 -48.83 -15.09
C THR A 427 -13.95 -47.64 -15.40
N THR A 428 -13.60 -47.45 -16.68
CA THR A 428 -12.83 -46.28 -17.12
C THR A 428 -13.59 -44.99 -16.82
N MET A 429 -14.89 -44.91 -17.14
CA MET A 429 -15.73 -43.75 -16.86
C MET A 429 -15.77 -43.37 -15.38
N LEU A 430 -15.97 -44.34 -14.48
CA LEU A 430 -15.97 -44.09 -13.03
C LEU A 430 -14.60 -43.58 -12.53
N ASN A 431 -13.51 -44.17 -13.03
CA ASN A 431 -12.16 -43.71 -12.71
C ASN A 431 -11.89 -42.30 -13.24
N THR A 432 -12.29 -42.01 -14.48
CA THR A 432 -12.17 -40.67 -15.09
C THR A 432 -13.03 -39.66 -14.32
N ARG A 433 -14.26 -39.98 -13.92
CA ARG A 433 -15.09 -39.14 -13.05
C ARG A 433 -14.40 -38.80 -11.73
N ASN A 434 -13.87 -39.81 -11.03
CA ASN A 434 -13.21 -39.61 -9.74
C ASN A 434 -11.92 -38.77 -9.90
N ARG A 435 -11.16 -38.98 -10.97
CA ARG A 435 -9.99 -38.15 -11.31
C ARG A 435 -10.38 -36.71 -11.62
N LEU A 436 -11.40 -36.48 -12.45
CA LEU A 436 -11.92 -35.14 -12.74
C LEU A 436 -12.47 -34.44 -11.48
N LYS A 437 -13.07 -35.19 -10.54
CA LYS A 437 -13.51 -34.65 -9.25
C LYS A 437 -12.31 -34.18 -8.40
N LYS A 438 -11.24 -34.99 -8.35
CA LYS A 438 -9.99 -34.63 -7.66
C LYS A 438 -9.34 -33.41 -8.31
N ASP A 439 -9.22 -33.41 -9.63
CA ASP A 439 -8.69 -32.31 -10.43
C ASP A 439 -9.46 -31.02 -10.18
N ALA A 440 -10.80 -31.08 -10.14
CA ALA A 440 -11.62 -29.92 -9.86
C ALA A 440 -11.37 -29.40 -8.43
N ALA A 441 -11.22 -30.30 -7.44
CA ALA A 441 -10.93 -29.89 -6.07
C ALA A 441 -9.54 -29.21 -5.96
N ASP A 442 -8.51 -29.81 -6.56
CA ASP A 442 -7.15 -29.28 -6.50
C ASP A 442 -6.97 -28.02 -7.35
N GLY A 443 -7.61 -27.96 -8.52
CA GLY A 443 -7.69 -26.79 -9.38
C GLY A 443 -8.39 -25.62 -8.70
N SER A 444 -9.52 -25.86 -8.02
CA SER A 444 -10.20 -24.82 -7.23
C SER A 444 -9.34 -24.33 -6.05
N ARG A 445 -8.57 -25.20 -5.37
CA ARG A 445 -7.59 -24.77 -4.34
C ARG A 445 -6.46 -23.93 -4.93
N LYS A 446 -5.95 -24.29 -6.12
CA LYS A 446 -4.93 -23.52 -6.84
C LYS A 446 -5.47 -22.14 -7.22
N LEU A 447 -6.65 -22.08 -7.83
CA LEU A 447 -7.32 -20.84 -8.20
C LEU A 447 -7.51 -19.92 -6.99
N ALA A 448 -8.00 -20.46 -5.87
CA ALA A 448 -8.19 -19.68 -4.64
C ALA A 448 -6.87 -19.10 -4.10
N ARG A 449 -5.77 -19.86 -4.18
CA ARG A 449 -4.43 -19.37 -3.78
C ARG A 449 -3.92 -18.28 -4.71
N GLN A 450 -3.95 -18.50 -6.02
CA GLN A 450 -3.52 -17.50 -7.01
C GLN A 450 -4.31 -16.20 -6.88
N LEU A 451 -5.63 -16.26 -6.76
CA LEU A 451 -6.44 -15.05 -6.56
C LEU A 451 -6.14 -14.35 -5.23
N SER A 452 -5.79 -15.09 -4.18
CA SER A 452 -5.37 -14.49 -2.91
C SER A 452 -4.00 -13.80 -3.05
N GLU A 453 -3.11 -14.35 -3.87
CA GLU A 453 -1.79 -13.78 -4.16
C GLU A 453 -1.91 -12.49 -4.99
N VAL A 454 -2.78 -12.45 -5.99
CA VAL A 454 -3.10 -11.21 -6.72
C VAL A 454 -3.61 -10.13 -5.75
N GLU A 455 -4.51 -10.49 -4.83
CA GLU A 455 -5.00 -9.54 -3.82
C GLU A 455 -3.87 -9.07 -2.89
N LEU A 456 -2.93 -9.94 -2.53
CA LEU A 456 -1.77 -9.58 -1.70
C LEU A 456 -0.89 -8.56 -2.43
N VAL A 457 -0.50 -8.84 -3.67
CA VAL A 457 0.37 -7.96 -4.48
C VAL A 457 -0.31 -6.61 -4.71
N GLU A 458 -1.60 -6.58 -5.06
CA GLU A 458 -2.33 -5.32 -5.25
C GLU A 458 -2.42 -4.49 -3.95
N ASN A 459 -2.60 -5.14 -2.80
CA ASN A 459 -2.59 -4.43 -1.51
C ASN A 459 -1.19 -3.91 -1.16
N GLU A 460 -0.12 -4.64 -1.51
CA GLU A 460 1.25 -4.18 -1.36
C GLU A 460 1.53 -2.97 -2.26
N THR A 461 1.08 -3.00 -3.53
CA THR A 461 1.16 -1.85 -4.44
C THR A 461 0.46 -0.63 -3.86
N LEU A 462 -0.73 -0.81 -3.26
CA LEU A 462 -1.46 0.28 -2.62
C LEU A 462 -0.73 0.84 -1.40
N SER A 463 -0.22 -0.02 -0.52
CA SER A 463 0.56 0.42 0.65
C SER A 463 1.77 1.22 0.19
N MET A 464 2.51 0.72 -0.80
CA MET A 464 3.66 1.41 -1.37
C MET A 464 3.26 2.75 -2.00
N ALA A 465 2.16 2.80 -2.74
CA ALA A 465 1.67 4.03 -3.34
C ALA A 465 1.28 5.09 -2.29
N ASP A 466 0.71 4.66 -1.16
CA ASP A 466 0.42 5.56 -0.03
C ASP A 466 1.70 6.05 0.66
N ASP A 467 2.67 5.17 0.90
CA ASP A 467 3.98 5.54 1.44
C ASP A 467 4.73 6.55 0.55
N VAL A 468 4.70 6.33 -0.77
CA VAL A 468 5.25 7.26 -1.77
C VAL A 468 4.52 8.60 -1.69
N ARG A 469 3.19 8.59 -1.60
CA ARG A 469 2.37 9.81 -1.54
C ARG A 469 2.66 10.63 -0.28
N ASP A 470 2.86 9.97 0.85
CA ASP A 470 3.22 10.61 2.12
C ASP A 470 4.64 11.18 2.08
N TYR A 471 5.61 10.41 1.56
CA TYR A 471 6.99 10.88 1.37
C TYR A 471 7.06 12.10 0.45
N LEU A 472 6.39 12.03 -0.70
CA LEU A 472 6.29 13.15 -1.64
C LEU A 472 5.57 14.34 -0.99
N GLY A 473 4.51 14.11 -0.21
CA GLY A 473 3.79 15.13 0.52
C GLY A 473 4.68 15.93 1.49
N GLU A 474 5.59 15.25 2.19
CA GLU A 474 6.55 15.90 3.09
C GLU A 474 7.58 16.76 2.33
N LYS A 475 8.08 16.27 1.19
CA LYS A 475 9.14 16.96 0.42
C LYS A 475 8.64 18.06 -0.52
N LEU A 476 7.40 17.99 -1.01
CA LEU A 476 6.83 18.93 -1.99
C LEU A 476 6.22 20.21 -1.38
N ILE A 477 6.25 20.41 -0.05
CA ILE A 477 5.59 21.56 0.61
C ILE A 477 6.06 22.91 0.04
N TRP A 478 7.32 23.01 -0.39
CA TRP A 478 7.95 24.25 -0.87
C TRP A 478 8.08 24.35 -2.39
N VAL A 479 7.61 23.33 -3.11
CA VAL A 479 7.75 23.27 -4.56
C VAL A 479 6.57 23.98 -5.22
N ALA A 480 6.86 24.84 -6.20
CA ALA A 480 5.82 25.56 -6.91
C ALA A 480 4.86 24.57 -7.60
N SER A 481 3.62 24.51 -7.12
CA SER A 481 2.61 23.56 -7.62
C SER A 481 2.21 23.79 -9.07
N SER A 482 2.60 24.91 -9.68
CA SER A 482 2.59 25.05 -11.15
C SER A 482 3.44 26.23 -11.64
N PRO A 483 3.97 26.18 -12.87
CA PRO A 483 4.87 27.17 -13.44
C PRO A 483 4.29 28.60 -13.46
N PRO A 484 5.14 29.65 -13.57
CA PRO A 484 4.69 31.03 -13.68
C PRO A 484 3.78 31.21 -14.90
N MET A 485 2.72 32.02 -14.76
CA MET A 485 1.80 32.29 -15.87
C MET A 485 2.56 32.93 -17.03
N ASN A 486 2.57 32.27 -18.19
CA ASN A 486 3.20 32.77 -19.40
C ASN A 486 2.16 32.98 -20.50
N LEU A 487 2.49 33.73 -21.55
CA LEU A 487 1.60 34.01 -22.67
C LEU A 487 1.14 32.73 -23.41
N ALA A 488 1.93 31.65 -23.30
CA ALA A 488 1.57 30.31 -23.79
C ALA A 488 0.32 29.73 -23.10
N SER A 489 0.05 30.06 -21.83
CA SER A 489 -1.14 29.59 -21.10
C SER A 489 -2.46 30.11 -21.71
N PHE A 490 -2.41 31.17 -22.52
CA PHE A 490 -3.57 31.66 -23.27
C PHE A 490 -3.82 30.86 -24.57
N GLN A 491 -2.81 30.20 -25.13
CA GLN A 491 -2.94 29.39 -26.35
C GLN A 491 -3.70 28.09 -26.05
N ASP A 492 -3.56 27.54 -24.84
CA ASP A 492 -4.24 26.33 -24.39
C ASP A 492 -5.72 26.54 -24.01
N PHE A 493 -6.22 27.78 -24.00
CA PHE A 493 -7.63 28.04 -23.73
C PHE A 493 -8.55 27.41 -24.81
N GLY A 494 -8.08 27.40 -26.06
CA GLY A 494 -8.82 26.79 -27.17
C GLY A 494 -8.94 25.27 -27.03
N SER A 495 -7.88 24.59 -26.61
CA SER A 495 -7.90 23.14 -26.38
C SER A 495 -8.75 22.77 -25.17
N ALA A 496 -8.72 23.55 -24.09
CA ALA A 496 -9.60 23.36 -22.93
C ALA A 496 -11.09 23.53 -23.27
N PHE A 497 -11.41 24.54 -24.09
CA PHE A 497 -12.78 24.72 -24.57
C PHE A 497 -13.19 23.58 -25.50
N ALA A 498 -12.30 23.11 -26.39
CA ALA A 498 -12.56 21.97 -27.26
C ALA A 498 -12.70 20.64 -26.49
N PHE A 499 -11.96 20.45 -25.40
CA PHE A 499 -12.09 19.30 -24.50
C PHE A 499 -13.47 19.28 -23.83
N THR A 500 -13.99 20.44 -23.43
CA THR A 500 -15.24 20.52 -22.67
C THR A 500 -16.47 20.60 -23.56
N PHE A 501 -16.41 21.40 -24.63
CA PHE A 501 -17.53 21.77 -25.50
C PHE A 501 -17.34 21.38 -26.96
N GLY A 502 -16.23 20.72 -27.31
CA GLY A 502 -15.96 20.32 -28.67
C GLY A 502 -16.87 19.20 -29.18
N PRO A 503 -16.83 18.92 -30.49
CA PRO A 503 -17.71 17.93 -31.12
C PRO A 503 -17.45 16.49 -30.64
N LYS A 504 -16.27 16.20 -30.10
CA LYS A 504 -15.96 14.90 -29.48
C LYS A 504 -16.66 14.77 -28.12
N ALA A 505 -16.49 15.74 -27.24
CA ALA A 505 -17.15 15.77 -25.93
C ALA A 505 -18.68 15.74 -26.04
N MET A 506 -19.25 16.49 -26.98
CA MET A 506 -20.70 16.49 -27.21
C MET A 506 -21.25 15.13 -27.68
N ARG A 507 -20.47 14.35 -28.43
CA ARG A 507 -20.84 12.97 -28.77
C ARG A 507 -20.79 12.08 -27.55
N GLN A 508 -19.73 12.17 -26.75
CA GLN A 508 -19.54 11.38 -25.54
C GLN A 508 -20.63 11.67 -24.48
N TYR A 509 -21.00 12.93 -24.25
CA TYR A 509 -22.11 13.27 -23.36
C TYR A 509 -23.45 12.70 -23.84
N ARG A 510 -23.67 12.66 -25.16
CA ARG A 510 -24.88 12.07 -25.74
C ARG A 510 -24.89 10.56 -25.59
N GLU A 511 -23.77 9.90 -25.83
CA GLU A 511 -23.59 8.46 -25.67
C GLU A 511 -23.84 8.03 -24.21
N ALA A 512 -23.16 8.68 -23.26
CA ALA A 512 -23.34 8.43 -21.82
C ALA A 512 -24.81 8.57 -21.40
N LEU A 513 -25.51 9.58 -21.93
CA LEU A 513 -26.91 9.82 -21.60
C LEU A 513 -27.88 8.86 -22.32
N SER A 514 -27.48 8.31 -23.48
CA SER A 514 -28.25 7.29 -24.23
C SER A 514 -28.09 5.89 -23.66
N ASN A 515 -26.99 5.60 -22.97
CA ASN A 515 -26.73 4.34 -22.26
C ASN A 515 -27.65 4.16 -21.03
N LEU A 516 -28.31 5.22 -20.58
CA LEU A 516 -29.24 5.14 -19.45
C LEU A 516 -30.52 4.38 -19.81
N ASN A 517 -30.93 3.48 -18.90
CA ASN A 517 -32.21 2.79 -18.99
C ASN A 517 -33.38 3.79 -19.06
N PHE A 518 -34.34 3.55 -19.96
CA PHE A 518 -35.52 4.40 -20.16
C PHE A 518 -36.32 4.63 -18.85
N SER A 519 -36.34 3.65 -17.94
CA SER A 519 -36.98 3.76 -16.63
C SER A 519 -36.41 4.89 -15.77
N LEU A 520 -35.10 5.13 -15.81
CA LEU A 520 -34.43 6.20 -15.05
C LEU A 520 -34.79 7.58 -15.59
N TRP A 521 -34.88 7.69 -16.92
CA TRP A 521 -35.37 8.89 -17.59
C TRP A 521 -36.83 9.20 -17.23
N LEU A 522 -37.68 8.17 -17.19
CA LEU A 522 -39.07 8.30 -16.79
C LEU A 522 -39.17 8.75 -15.33
N LEU A 523 -38.37 8.18 -14.42
CA LEU A 523 -38.28 8.60 -13.02
C LEU A 523 -37.86 10.07 -12.89
N PHE A 524 -36.81 10.48 -13.61
CA PHE A 524 -36.35 11.87 -13.62
C PHE A 524 -37.46 12.82 -14.07
N VAL A 525 -38.14 12.50 -15.18
CA VAL A 525 -39.26 13.30 -15.70
C VAL A 525 -40.41 13.34 -14.67
N CYS A 526 -40.78 12.21 -14.06
CA CYS A 526 -41.82 12.16 -13.04
C CYS A 526 -41.49 13.05 -11.83
N VAL A 527 -40.27 12.98 -11.30
CA VAL A 527 -39.84 13.82 -10.17
C VAL A 527 -39.75 15.29 -10.58
N MET A 528 -39.22 15.60 -11.76
CA MET A 528 -39.16 16.95 -12.28
C MET A 528 -40.56 17.55 -12.44
N VAL A 529 -41.51 16.80 -13.01
CA VAL A 529 -42.91 17.20 -13.15
C VAL A 529 -43.54 17.39 -11.76
N ALA A 530 -43.32 16.48 -10.81
CA ALA A 530 -43.82 16.61 -9.43
C ALA A 530 -43.30 17.87 -8.73
N LEU A 531 -42.05 18.28 -9.00
CA LEU A 531 -41.49 19.53 -8.48
C LEU A 531 -41.98 20.79 -9.22
N LEU A 532 -42.30 20.68 -10.52
CA LEU A 532 -42.71 21.81 -11.36
C LEU A 532 -44.22 22.12 -11.29
N LEU A 533 -45.08 21.11 -11.20
CA LEU A 533 -46.54 21.23 -11.17
C LEU A 533 -47.05 22.15 -10.04
N PRO A 534 -46.64 21.99 -8.76
CA PRO A 534 -47.17 22.80 -7.67
C PRO A 534 -46.59 24.22 -7.65
N ARG A 535 -45.63 24.59 -8.51
CA ARG A 535 -44.93 25.88 -8.43
C ARG A 535 -45.86 27.09 -8.42
N ARG A 536 -46.93 27.08 -9.22
CA ARG A 536 -47.92 28.17 -9.22
C ARG A 536 -48.67 28.22 -7.89
N ARG A 537 -49.10 27.07 -7.37
CA ARG A 537 -49.78 26.95 -6.08
C ARG A 537 -48.88 27.34 -4.91
N LEU A 538 -47.63 26.89 -4.88
CA LEU A 538 -46.64 27.23 -3.86
C LEU A 538 -46.33 28.72 -3.84
N ARG A 539 -46.15 29.35 -5.03
CA ARG A 539 -45.98 30.81 -5.12
C ARG A 539 -47.21 31.56 -4.61
N HIS A 540 -48.41 31.06 -4.90
CA HIS A 540 -49.64 31.64 -4.39
C HIS A 540 -49.80 31.46 -2.88
N PHE A 541 -49.49 30.27 -2.36
CA PHE A 541 -49.46 29.95 -0.93
C PHE A 541 -48.48 30.83 -0.16
N LEU A 542 -47.28 31.08 -0.71
CA LEU A 542 -46.33 32.04 -0.13
C LEU A 542 -46.94 33.44 -0.05
N ALA A 543 -47.57 33.92 -1.14
CA ALA A 543 -48.20 35.23 -1.15
C ALA A 543 -49.40 35.33 -0.20
N GLN A 544 -50.17 34.25 0.00
CA GLN A 544 -51.28 34.20 0.95
C GLN A 544 -50.80 34.13 2.41
N SER A 545 -49.77 33.32 2.68
CA SER A 545 -49.16 33.22 4.01
C SER A 545 -48.63 34.57 4.48
N ALA A 546 -48.09 35.35 3.55
CA ALA A 546 -47.65 36.72 3.80
C ALA A 546 -48.77 37.72 4.15
N LEU A 547 -50.02 37.44 3.79
CA LEU A 547 -51.17 38.28 4.16
C LEU A 547 -51.69 37.93 5.57
N LYS A 548 -51.60 36.66 5.96
CA LYS A 548 -52.07 36.17 7.28
C LYS A 548 -51.22 36.71 8.44
N THR A 549 -49.94 36.99 8.22
CA THR A 549 -49.05 37.60 9.24
C THR A 549 -49.37 39.07 9.57
N ARG A 550 -50.31 39.70 8.86
CA ARG A 550 -50.78 41.07 9.17
C ARG A 550 -51.83 41.13 10.28
N HIS A 551 -52.48 40.01 10.62
CA HIS A 551 -53.48 39.93 11.69
C HIS A 551 -52.96 39.09 12.86
N ILE A 552 -52.99 39.68 14.07
CA ILE A 552 -52.47 39.09 15.32
C ILE A 552 -53.14 37.74 15.65
N SER A 553 -54.40 37.55 15.24
CA SER A 553 -55.16 36.30 15.47
C SER A 553 -54.80 35.15 14.53
N SER A 554 -54.04 35.40 13.46
CA SER A 554 -53.73 34.38 12.44
C SER A 554 -52.23 34.15 12.24
N ASP A 555 -51.39 34.81 13.05
CA ASP A 555 -49.96 34.62 13.05
C ASP A 555 -49.59 33.36 13.87
N GLY A 556 -48.76 32.49 13.30
CA GLY A 556 -48.45 31.19 13.88
C GLY A 556 -47.26 30.51 13.19
N ILE A 557 -46.46 29.78 13.98
CA ILE A 557 -45.21 29.17 13.52
C ILE A 557 -45.41 28.18 12.36
N GLY A 558 -46.58 27.53 12.29
CA GLY A 558 -46.94 26.63 11.20
C GLY A 558 -46.99 27.33 9.82
N ASN A 559 -47.42 28.60 9.77
CA ASN A 559 -47.42 29.37 8.52
C ASN A 559 -45.97 29.70 8.09
N THR A 560 -45.10 30.01 9.04
CA THR A 560 -43.67 30.25 8.77
C THR A 560 -42.96 28.98 8.29
N MET A 561 -43.21 27.83 8.92
CA MET A 561 -42.67 26.53 8.48
C MET A 561 -43.20 26.12 7.11
N GLY A 562 -44.50 26.33 6.84
CA GLY A 562 -45.09 26.09 5.53
C GLY A 562 -44.50 26.98 4.44
N ALA A 563 -44.22 28.25 4.74
CA ALA A 563 -43.59 29.16 3.80
C ALA A 563 -42.11 28.82 3.56
N LEU A 564 -41.40 28.32 4.58
CA LEU A 564 -40.03 27.85 4.47
C LEU A 564 -39.96 26.57 3.60
N SER A 565 -40.82 25.59 3.86
CA SER A 565 -40.88 24.36 3.06
C SER A 565 -41.27 24.63 1.61
N ALA A 566 -42.21 25.54 1.36
CA ALA A 566 -42.55 26.00 0.01
C ALA A 566 -41.36 26.68 -0.70
N SER A 567 -40.54 27.44 0.03
CA SER A 567 -39.33 28.08 -0.52
C SER A 567 -38.25 27.05 -0.87
N VAL A 568 -38.07 26.02 -0.04
CA VAL A 568 -37.20 24.87 -0.33
C VAL A 568 -37.67 24.15 -1.60
N LEU A 569 -38.95 23.77 -1.68
CA LEU A 569 -39.50 23.05 -2.83
C LEU A 569 -39.38 23.84 -4.14
N LEU A 570 -39.52 25.17 -4.09
CA LEU A 570 -39.35 26.04 -5.27
C LEU A 570 -37.90 26.11 -5.76
N SER A 571 -36.92 25.96 -4.86
CA SER A 571 -35.48 26.06 -5.14
C SER A 571 -34.87 24.77 -5.74
N LEU A 572 -35.44 23.60 -5.44
CA LEU A 572 -34.92 22.28 -5.81
C LEU A 572 -34.78 21.93 -7.30
N PRO A 573 -35.63 22.41 -8.24
CA PRO A 573 -35.64 21.83 -9.59
C PRO A 573 -34.35 21.97 -10.38
N LEU A 574 -33.60 23.06 -10.18
CA LEU A 574 -32.32 23.25 -10.86
C LEU A 574 -31.20 22.41 -10.23
N PRO A 575 -30.99 22.43 -8.89
CA PRO A 575 -30.11 21.47 -8.22
C PRO A 575 -30.42 20.02 -8.57
N PHE A 576 -31.70 19.64 -8.65
CA PHE A 576 -32.11 18.29 -9.03
C PHE A 576 -31.76 17.95 -10.49
N ALA A 577 -31.92 18.90 -11.43
CA ALA A 577 -31.48 18.71 -12.81
C ALA A 577 -29.96 18.50 -12.91
N LEU A 578 -29.17 19.31 -12.20
CA LEU A 578 -27.71 19.15 -12.16
C LEU A 578 -27.31 17.84 -11.48
N LEU A 579 -27.98 17.46 -10.39
CA LEU A 579 -27.76 16.20 -9.68
C LEU A 579 -27.99 15.00 -10.60
N PHE A 580 -29.12 15.00 -11.32
CA PHE A 580 -29.42 13.92 -12.26
C PHE A 580 -28.38 13.83 -13.37
N LEU A 581 -28.01 14.96 -14.00
CA LEU A 581 -27.00 14.98 -15.06
C LEU A 581 -25.61 14.57 -14.56
N GLY A 582 -25.18 15.08 -13.41
CA GLY A 582 -23.90 14.68 -12.82
C GLY A 582 -23.87 13.20 -12.47
N TRP A 583 -24.98 12.66 -11.93
CA TRP A 583 -25.08 11.25 -11.58
C TRP A 583 -25.13 10.36 -12.83
N ALA A 584 -25.89 10.78 -13.85
CA ALA A 584 -25.95 10.11 -15.14
C ALA A 584 -24.57 9.96 -15.77
N PHE A 585 -23.77 11.03 -15.75
CA PHE A 585 -22.40 10.99 -16.26
C PHE A 585 -21.44 10.18 -15.37
N ALA A 586 -21.67 10.12 -14.05
CA ALA A 586 -20.88 9.28 -13.15
C ALA A 586 -21.18 7.77 -13.29
N ALA A 587 -22.41 7.42 -13.66
CA ALA A 587 -22.88 6.04 -13.75
C ALA A 587 -22.35 5.30 -14.99
N ASP A 588 -21.82 6.03 -15.98
CA ASP A 588 -21.20 5.47 -17.17
C ASP A 588 -19.79 4.96 -16.82
N SER A 589 -19.69 3.70 -16.41
CA SER A 589 -18.45 3.05 -15.95
C SER A 589 -17.38 2.89 -17.05
N GLY A 590 -17.76 3.05 -18.33
CA GLY A 590 -16.83 3.12 -19.47
C GLY A 590 -16.68 4.52 -20.06
N GLY A 591 -17.16 5.56 -19.34
CA GLY A 591 -17.23 6.91 -19.84
C GLY A 591 -15.86 7.54 -20.09
N SER A 592 -15.73 8.23 -21.22
CA SER A 592 -14.50 8.98 -21.53
C SER A 592 -14.19 10.03 -20.46
N ASN A 593 -12.92 10.35 -20.26
CA ASN A 593 -12.42 11.39 -19.34
C ASN A 593 -13.28 12.67 -19.31
N ALA A 594 -13.69 13.22 -20.46
CA ALA A 594 -14.54 14.42 -20.50
C ALA A 594 -15.89 14.27 -19.77
N VAL A 595 -16.52 13.08 -19.84
CA VAL A 595 -17.79 12.75 -19.16
C VAL A 595 -17.57 12.70 -17.65
N PHE A 596 -16.51 12.03 -17.21
CA PHE A 596 -16.14 11.95 -15.80
C PHE A 596 -15.80 13.32 -15.20
N ALA A 597 -14.94 14.08 -15.87
CA ALA A 597 -14.60 15.46 -15.51
C ALA A 597 -15.86 16.33 -15.37
N MET A 598 -16.75 16.32 -16.37
CA MET A 598 -17.99 17.08 -16.34
C MET A 598 -18.93 16.63 -15.20
N SER A 599 -19.00 15.33 -14.90
CA SER A 599 -19.77 14.80 -13.77
C SER A 599 -19.33 15.43 -12.44
N LYS A 600 -18.03 15.41 -12.16
CA LYS A 600 -17.44 16.02 -10.95
C LYS A 600 -17.77 17.52 -10.89
N GLY A 601 -17.70 18.20 -12.03
CA GLY A 601 -18.02 19.61 -12.11
C GLY A 601 -19.48 19.95 -11.79
N LEU A 602 -20.41 19.19 -12.36
CA LEU A 602 -21.83 19.34 -12.07
C LEU A 602 -22.13 19.06 -10.59
N MET A 603 -21.52 18.01 -10.03
CA MET A 603 -21.71 17.62 -8.63
C MET A 603 -21.26 18.70 -7.64
N ALA A 604 -20.10 19.31 -7.89
CA ALA A 604 -19.58 20.39 -7.04
C ALA A 604 -20.51 21.61 -6.95
N ALA A 605 -21.27 21.89 -8.01
CA ALA A 605 -22.16 23.06 -8.07
C ALA A 605 -23.52 22.87 -7.36
N ILE A 606 -23.93 21.64 -7.01
CA ILE A 606 -25.31 21.35 -6.56
C ILE A 606 -25.65 22.06 -5.25
N LEU A 607 -24.82 21.89 -4.22
CA LEU A 607 -25.10 22.42 -2.88
C LEU A 607 -25.08 23.95 -2.89
N LEU A 608 -24.09 24.54 -3.58
CA LEU A 608 -23.98 25.99 -3.70
C LEU A 608 -25.15 26.59 -4.51
N LEU A 609 -25.54 25.94 -5.62
CA LEU A 609 -26.71 26.34 -6.40
C LEU A 609 -27.98 26.29 -5.56
N PHE A 610 -28.17 25.23 -4.79
CA PHE A 610 -29.32 25.08 -3.88
C PHE A 610 -29.34 26.20 -2.84
N ALA A 611 -28.21 26.45 -2.16
CA ALA A 611 -28.10 27.50 -1.15
C ALA A 611 -28.42 28.89 -1.75
N LEU A 612 -27.79 29.25 -2.87
CA LEU A 612 -28.01 30.55 -3.52
C LEU A 612 -29.45 30.69 -4.04
N ARG A 613 -30.04 29.63 -4.59
CA ARG A 613 -31.45 29.63 -5.03
C ARG A 613 -32.41 29.77 -3.86
N LEU A 614 -32.16 29.05 -2.76
CA LEU A 614 -32.97 29.15 -1.55
C LEU A 614 -32.91 30.58 -0.99
N SER A 615 -31.71 31.17 -0.87
CA SER A 615 -31.55 32.58 -0.46
C SER A 615 -32.32 33.53 -1.39
N ALA A 616 -32.23 33.34 -2.71
CA ALA A 616 -32.96 34.17 -3.67
C ALA A 616 -34.49 34.03 -3.58
N PHE A 617 -35.01 32.86 -3.17
CA PHE A 617 -36.44 32.64 -2.93
C PHE A 617 -36.91 33.19 -1.58
N LEU A 618 -36.11 33.06 -0.53
CA LEU A 618 -36.38 33.64 0.79
C LEU A 618 -36.45 35.18 0.73
N CYS A 619 -35.58 35.81 -0.07
CA CYS A 619 -35.53 37.26 -0.28
C CYS A 619 -36.48 37.79 -1.36
N ARG A 620 -37.34 36.94 -1.94
CA ARG A 620 -38.28 37.37 -2.99
C ARG A 620 -39.34 38.33 -2.42
N PRO A 621 -39.93 39.23 -3.24
CA PRO A 621 -41.17 39.93 -2.88
C PRO A 621 -42.25 39.01 -2.34
N LYS A 622 -42.79 39.38 -1.17
CA LYS A 622 -43.75 38.58 -0.39
C LYS A 622 -43.20 37.21 0.05
N GLY A 623 -41.88 37.07 0.10
CA GLY A 623 -41.18 35.89 0.60
C GLY A 623 -41.10 35.88 2.13
N VAL A 624 -40.51 34.83 2.68
CA VAL A 624 -40.44 34.60 4.13
C VAL A 624 -39.74 35.74 4.86
N ALA A 625 -38.62 36.24 4.31
CA ALA A 625 -37.82 37.29 4.94
C ALA A 625 -38.56 38.64 5.04
N GLU A 626 -39.39 38.96 4.03
CA GLU A 626 -40.22 40.18 4.03
C GLU A 626 -41.44 40.01 4.95
N ALA A 627 -42.17 38.91 4.79
CA ALA A 627 -43.51 38.77 5.36
C ALA A 627 -43.55 38.26 6.80
N HIS A 628 -42.57 37.47 7.22
CA HIS A 628 -42.49 36.91 8.57
C HIS A 628 -41.41 37.60 9.41
N PHE A 629 -40.26 37.93 8.81
CA PHE A 629 -39.14 38.58 9.50
C PHE A 629 -39.09 40.11 9.36
N ARG A 630 -39.96 40.70 8.52
CA ARG A 630 -40.09 42.16 8.31
C ARG A 630 -38.79 42.86 7.92
N TRP A 631 -37.92 42.19 7.16
CA TRP A 631 -36.69 42.80 6.64
C TRP A 631 -37.00 43.88 5.61
N SER A 632 -36.10 44.86 5.48
CA SER A 632 -36.29 45.98 4.55
C SER A 632 -36.26 45.52 3.09
N ARG A 633 -37.15 46.09 2.27
CA ARG A 633 -37.25 45.76 0.84
C ARG A 633 -35.94 46.01 0.08
N SER A 634 -35.24 47.09 0.43
CA SER A 634 -33.96 47.47 -0.17
C SER A 634 -32.87 46.42 0.08
N LEU A 635 -32.82 45.84 1.29
CA LEU A 635 -31.90 44.76 1.65
C LEU A 635 -32.22 43.49 0.85
N LEU A 636 -33.50 43.09 0.83
CA LEU A 636 -33.93 41.87 0.16
C LEU A 636 -33.69 41.91 -1.35
N ASP A 637 -33.94 43.04 -2.00
CA ASP A 637 -33.67 43.20 -3.44
C ASP A 637 -32.17 43.19 -3.74
N ALA A 638 -31.32 43.67 -2.84
CA ALA A 638 -29.87 43.60 -2.98
C ALA A 638 -29.36 42.15 -2.80
N CYS A 639 -29.85 41.42 -1.80
CA CYS A 639 -29.53 40.02 -1.57
C CYS A 639 -29.98 39.14 -2.72
N GLN A 640 -31.22 39.30 -3.20
CA GLN A 640 -31.75 38.52 -4.32
C GLN A 640 -30.97 38.77 -5.61
N ARG A 641 -30.64 40.03 -5.93
CA ARG A 641 -29.82 40.37 -7.10
C ARG A 641 -28.42 39.78 -6.98
N SER A 642 -27.82 39.81 -5.80
CA SER A 642 -26.46 39.29 -5.58
C SER A 642 -26.42 37.76 -5.66
N ALA A 643 -27.38 37.05 -5.06
CA ALA A 643 -27.52 35.61 -5.20
C ALA A 643 -27.70 35.18 -6.67
N ASN A 644 -28.56 35.87 -7.43
CA ASN A 644 -28.72 35.60 -8.86
C ASN A 644 -27.47 35.94 -9.67
N SER A 645 -26.73 36.98 -9.28
CA SER A 645 -25.46 37.35 -9.94
C SER A 645 -24.39 36.29 -9.69
N LEU A 646 -24.27 35.78 -8.46
CA LEU A 646 -23.35 34.68 -8.13
C LEU A 646 -23.69 33.39 -8.86
N ILE A 647 -24.99 33.06 -9.00
CA ILE A 647 -25.42 31.91 -9.80
C ILE A 647 -24.94 32.03 -11.25
N LEU A 648 -24.99 33.24 -11.82
CA LEU A 648 -24.58 33.47 -13.21
C LEU A 648 -23.06 33.54 -13.38
N VAL A 649 -22.37 34.18 -12.44
CA VAL A 649 -20.96 34.55 -12.57
C VAL A 649 -20.02 33.49 -12.00
N TYR A 650 -20.39 32.83 -10.90
CA TYR A 650 -19.49 31.93 -10.18
C TYR A 650 -19.75 30.45 -10.48
N LEU A 651 -21.01 30.03 -10.68
CA LEU A 651 -21.29 28.61 -10.91
C LEU A 651 -20.70 28.04 -12.20
N PRO A 652 -20.79 28.71 -13.38
CA PRO A 652 -20.19 28.14 -14.58
C PRO A 652 -18.67 27.98 -14.46
N PRO A 653 -17.90 28.98 -13.95
CA PRO A 653 -16.49 28.78 -13.60
C PRO A 653 -16.27 27.64 -12.61
N LEU A 654 -17.07 27.53 -11.55
CA LEU A 654 -16.93 26.45 -10.58
C LEU A 654 -17.02 25.07 -11.24
N VAL A 655 -18.02 24.86 -12.10
CA VAL A 655 -18.20 23.60 -12.87
C VAL A 655 -16.99 23.35 -13.77
N LEU A 656 -16.51 24.36 -14.49
CA LEU A 656 -15.36 24.22 -15.41
C LEU A 656 -14.06 23.93 -14.67
N LEU A 657 -13.78 24.65 -13.59
CA LEU A 657 -12.57 24.49 -12.78
C LEU A 657 -12.48 23.09 -12.18
N THR A 658 -13.60 22.63 -11.61
CA THR A 658 -13.67 21.29 -11.02
C THR A 658 -13.65 20.19 -12.09
N ALA A 659 -14.22 20.43 -13.27
CA ALA A 659 -14.08 19.51 -14.39
C ALA A 659 -12.62 19.42 -14.89
N TRP A 660 -11.96 20.54 -15.14
CA TRP A 660 -10.56 20.55 -15.60
C TRP A 660 -9.59 20.02 -14.54
N PHE A 661 -9.87 20.24 -13.26
CA PHE A 661 -9.09 19.66 -12.16
C PHE A 661 -9.18 18.13 -12.12
N ASN A 662 -10.36 17.56 -12.44
CA ASN A 662 -10.58 16.10 -12.45
C ASN A 662 -10.39 15.50 -13.85
N SER A 663 -9.63 16.15 -14.73
CA SER A 663 -9.32 15.62 -16.06
C SER A 663 -7.90 15.08 -16.09
N ASP A 664 -7.66 14.01 -16.85
CA ASP A 664 -6.32 13.41 -17.03
C ASP A 664 -5.28 14.32 -17.72
N ASN A 665 -5.63 15.58 -18.03
CA ASN A 665 -4.70 16.56 -18.59
C ASN A 665 -4.48 17.71 -17.59
N PRO A 666 -3.43 17.64 -16.76
CA PRO A 666 -3.13 18.67 -15.75
C PRO A 666 -2.96 20.07 -16.33
N SER A 667 -2.54 20.17 -17.60
CA SER A 667 -2.38 21.43 -18.33
C SER A 667 -3.67 22.24 -18.44
N LEU A 668 -4.84 21.58 -18.47
CA LEU A 668 -6.15 22.24 -18.53
C LEU A 668 -6.43 23.06 -17.26
N PHE A 669 -6.08 22.55 -16.09
CA PHE A 669 -6.23 23.30 -14.84
C PHE A 669 -5.11 24.33 -14.65
N GLN A 670 -3.86 23.94 -14.93
CA GLN A 670 -2.68 24.80 -14.68
C GLN A 670 -2.62 26.04 -15.59
N GLY A 671 -3.14 25.97 -16.82
CA GLY A 671 -3.21 27.11 -17.74
C GLY A 671 -4.56 27.84 -17.67
N PRO A 672 -5.55 27.45 -18.50
CA PRO A 672 -6.82 28.16 -18.63
C PRO A 672 -7.66 28.13 -17.35
N GLY A 673 -7.54 27.09 -16.52
CA GLY A 673 -8.17 27.01 -15.20
C GLY A 673 -7.81 28.20 -14.31
N ARG A 674 -6.53 28.59 -14.23
CA ARG A 674 -6.12 29.76 -13.42
C ARG A 674 -6.75 31.06 -13.90
N ILE A 675 -6.89 31.26 -15.21
CA ILE A 675 -7.53 32.46 -15.79
C ILE A 675 -9.02 32.49 -15.42
N VAL A 676 -9.71 31.34 -15.55
CA VAL A 676 -11.12 31.20 -15.16
C VAL A 676 -11.30 31.40 -13.65
N PHE A 677 -10.38 30.90 -12.83
CA PHE A 677 -10.38 31.09 -11.40
C PHE A 677 -10.21 32.58 -11.03
N ILE A 678 -9.15 33.23 -11.50
CA ILE A 678 -8.88 34.65 -11.21
C ILE A 678 -10.05 35.53 -11.67
N SER A 679 -10.56 35.32 -12.88
CA SER A 679 -11.71 36.08 -13.39
C SER A 679 -12.98 35.83 -12.56
N SER A 680 -13.22 34.59 -12.10
CA SER A 680 -14.34 34.28 -11.21
C SER A 680 -14.21 34.93 -9.83
N MET A 681 -13.00 35.04 -9.29
CA MET A 681 -12.73 35.71 -8.02
C MET A 681 -12.93 37.21 -8.13
N LEU A 682 -12.38 37.85 -9.17
CA LEU A 682 -12.61 39.28 -9.44
C LEU A 682 -14.11 39.59 -9.62
N ALA A 683 -14.83 38.74 -10.33
CA ALA A 683 -16.26 38.95 -10.57
C ALA A 683 -17.10 38.69 -9.30
N THR A 684 -16.70 37.75 -8.44
CA THR A 684 -17.30 37.53 -7.11
C THR A 684 -17.04 38.71 -6.18
N SER A 685 -15.79 39.20 -6.15
CA SER A 685 -15.40 40.42 -5.43
C SER A 685 -16.24 41.62 -5.89
N PHE A 686 -16.48 41.77 -7.19
CA PHE A 686 -17.36 42.82 -7.72
C PHE A 686 -18.82 42.67 -7.25
N VAL A 687 -19.37 41.45 -7.21
CA VAL A 687 -20.73 41.21 -6.70
C VAL A 687 -20.83 41.54 -5.20
N LEU A 688 -19.83 41.18 -4.41
CA LEU A 688 -19.75 41.50 -2.97
C LEU A 688 -19.59 43.00 -2.75
N TRP A 689 -18.72 43.67 -3.51
CA TRP A 689 -18.58 45.12 -3.50
C TRP A 689 -19.92 45.80 -3.81
N ARG A 690 -20.64 45.34 -4.84
CA ARG A 690 -21.96 45.89 -5.20
C ARG A 690 -22.99 45.68 -4.09
N LEU A 691 -22.93 44.56 -3.37
CA LEU A 691 -23.80 44.26 -2.23
C LEU A 691 -23.49 45.16 -1.02
N LEU A 692 -22.21 45.42 -0.76
CA LEU A 692 -21.72 46.12 0.43
C LEU A 692 -21.39 47.61 0.23
N ARG A 693 -21.55 48.16 -0.98
CA ARG A 693 -21.30 49.58 -1.25
C ARG A 693 -22.15 50.51 -0.36
N LEU A 694 -21.54 51.60 0.11
CA LEU A 694 -22.22 52.67 0.85
C LEU A 694 -23.35 53.26 -0.01
N GLY A 695 -24.53 53.47 0.58
CA GLY A 695 -25.75 53.84 -0.14
C GLY A 695 -26.44 52.68 -0.90
N GLY A 696 -25.89 51.47 -0.87
CA GLY A 696 -26.55 50.25 -1.34
C GLY A 696 -27.66 49.78 -0.39
N GLY A 697 -28.62 49.01 -0.91
CA GLY A 697 -29.85 48.65 -0.18
C GLY A 697 -29.63 47.88 1.15
N MET A 698 -28.48 47.24 1.32
CA MET A 698 -28.05 46.60 2.57
C MET A 698 -27.47 47.62 3.56
N MET A 699 -26.56 48.48 3.12
CA MET A 699 -25.91 49.48 3.99
C MET A 699 -26.89 50.56 4.46
N THR A 700 -27.85 50.97 3.63
CA THR A 700 -28.90 51.92 4.05
C THR A 700 -29.78 51.37 5.17
N HIS A 701 -29.96 50.04 5.23
CA HIS A 701 -30.67 49.40 6.34
C HIS A 701 -29.86 49.46 7.64
N PHE A 702 -28.55 49.18 7.58
CA PHE A 702 -27.68 49.24 8.76
C PHE A 702 -27.41 50.67 9.23
N GLU A 703 -27.40 51.66 8.33
CA GLU A 703 -27.33 53.09 8.67
C GLU A 703 -28.52 53.55 9.52
N SER A 704 -29.71 52.98 9.30
CA SER A 704 -30.91 53.32 10.07
C SER A 704 -30.88 52.82 11.52
N LYS A 705 -30.01 51.86 11.85
CA LYS A 705 -29.81 51.30 13.20
C LYS A 705 -28.32 51.00 13.46
N PRO A 706 -27.49 52.03 13.72
CA PRO A 706 -26.04 51.88 13.81
C PRO A 706 -25.65 51.07 15.05
N SER A 707 -25.27 49.80 14.84
CA SER A 707 -24.67 48.93 15.86
C SER A 707 -23.16 49.14 15.95
N TRP A 708 -22.51 48.60 16.99
CA TRP A 708 -21.05 48.60 17.12
C TRP A 708 -20.37 47.96 15.89
N TRP A 709 -20.97 46.91 15.33
CA TRP A 709 -20.48 46.21 14.15
C TRP A 709 -20.53 47.06 12.87
N PHE A 710 -21.50 47.98 12.76
CA PHE A 710 -21.57 48.92 11.65
C PHE A 710 -20.44 49.97 11.70
N ARG A 711 -19.92 50.31 12.88
CA ARG A 711 -18.74 51.19 13.01
C ARG A 711 -17.46 50.53 12.51
N LEU A 712 -17.34 49.21 12.66
CA LEU A 712 -16.23 48.41 12.11
C LEU A 712 -16.32 48.18 10.59
N ARG A 713 -17.30 48.76 9.88
CA ARG A 713 -17.46 48.54 8.42
C ARG A 713 -16.22 48.85 7.60
N HIS A 714 -15.43 49.84 8.03
CA HIS A 714 -14.19 50.21 7.33
C HIS A 714 -13.13 49.11 7.40
N ILE A 715 -13.27 48.13 8.30
CA ILE A 715 -12.39 46.97 8.45
C ILE A 715 -13.00 45.75 7.76
N TRP A 716 -14.25 45.39 8.11
CA TRP A 716 -14.82 44.13 7.62
C TRP A 716 -15.31 44.20 6.16
N VAL A 717 -15.74 45.35 5.65
CA VAL A 717 -16.18 45.48 4.24
C VAL A 717 -15.05 45.23 3.25
N PRO A 718 -13.88 45.91 3.34
CA PRO A 718 -12.77 45.61 2.43
C PRO A 718 -12.27 44.18 2.61
N LEU A 719 -12.27 43.64 3.83
CA LEU A 719 -11.90 42.25 4.08
C LEU A 719 -12.82 41.27 3.35
N VAL A 720 -14.15 41.44 3.42
CA VAL A 720 -15.11 40.58 2.69
C VAL A 720 -14.96 40.70 1.17
N ILE A 721 -14.58 41.87 0.65
CA ILE A 721 -14.37 42.11 -0.78
C ILE A 721 -13.05 41.48 -1.27
N LEU A 722 -12.04 41.38 -0.40
CA LEU A 722 -10.71 40.83 -0.71
C LEU A 722 -10.56 39.34 -0.40
N ILE A 723 -11.56 38.70 0.22
CA ILE A 723 -11.56 37.25 0.47
C ILE A 723 -11.53 36.43 -0.83
N PRO A 724 -12.35 36.73 -1.85
CA PRO A 724 -12.18 36.16 -3.19
C PRO A 724 -10.92 36.74 -3.83
#